data_AF-A0A7J5WDD6-F1
#
_entry.id   AF-A0A7J5WDD6-F1
#
_cell.length_a   1.000
_cell.length_b   1.000
_cell.length_c   1.000
_cell.angle_alpha   90.00
_cell.angle_beta   90.00
_cell.angle_gamma   90.00
#
_symmetry.space_group_name_H-M   'P 1'
#
loop_
_entity.id
_entity.type
_entity.pdbx_description
1 polymer ?
#
loop_
_entity_poly.entity_id
_entity_poly.type
_entity_poly.pdbx_seq_one_letter_code
_entity_poly.pdbx_strand_id
1 'polypeptide(L)'
;MRTQKRILAVLLAVAVASAFGTGIAPAAGLAAPVFGETIAVQYPVAPRDVAVADFNGDGYDDVVSSVVGAEAQPAGVSLSLGGADPILAAPVMIEVGAPTWSVVANDFDADGNMDIAASLSVDPCIAVLFGHGDGTFSEPIIYLTGHLVRDLELADLNADGWMDIVGTQPELPGVVVLSGDNGGFSVSEYQVPDAGNVLEAASGQLVGDELPDIALADKDGARVLVLENTGAGFSVAQVLATGGQPLDVAVADLNSDGYDDVAASSSTASDVEIFLADGTGAFAGAVAVSTGTDAQAGAMAARDLDLDGDLDLLVANGSGSLVAFDNDGSGQFSLIESASVGSNPTAIAFGDPGNDGTLDIIVAGSGGVDAIPSLQTMMPMRFSLPPVPVPNTLDSIDVMGATRYETAIEASKLAFPNGANSLVVASGENWPDAVTASALAGRLQAPLLLTRGDALPTAVAEEVWRLGSSTAVVIGGEGAVSEAVVTALKALVGTGEVRRLAGATRYETADAVAHEVVAIAGSEFDGIAFVATGGTFADALAASPLAYAAGRPVYLTPAEGRSALVGEMVGDGVTDAIILGGTSAVGSAVELELVSTFGTGRVSRIAGVNRYDTAAAVAEYGVSQDGLSWDGVGLATGADFPDALTGGAMLGSRGSVMLLTRANQLPEAALNALSHHSAEVNTIIFLGGQASVGDVTRVAAYGALR
;
A
#
# COMPACT_ATOMS: atom_id res chain seq x y z
N MET A 1 -17.21 -57.74 47.51
CA MET A 1 -16.86 -57.54 46.08
C MET A 1 -18.15 -57.53 45.30
N ARG A 2 -18.45 -56.62 44.40
CA ARG A 2 -17.72 -55.44 43.93
C ARG A 2 -18.81 -54.60 43.22
N THR A 3 -19.09 -53.43 43.76
CA THR A 3 -18.67 -52.15 43.16
C THR A 3 -19.59 -51.78 41.99
N GLN A 4 -20.78 -51.29 42.31
CA GLN A 4 -21.08 -49.85 42.42
C GLN A 4 -21.11 -49.16 41.05
N LYS A 5 -22.27 -49.23 40.40
CA LYS A 5 -22.73 -48.20 39.47
C LYS A 5 -24.06 -47.70 40.02
N ARG A 6 -24.11 -46.39 40.30
CA ARG A 6 -25.19 -45.60 40.94
C ARG A 6 -25.09 -45.50 42.47
N ILE A 7 -24.37 -44.46 42.92
CA ILE A 7 -24.74 -43.45 43.93
C ILE A 7 -23.45 -42.66 44.21
N LEU A 8 -23.36 -41.43 43.71
CA LEU A 8 -22.95 -40.27 44.51
C LEU A 8 -23.36 -38.99 43.79
N ALA A 9 -24.64 -38.66 43.92
CA ALA A 9 -25.02 -37.27 44.10
C ALA A 9 -24.54 -36.84 45.50
N VAL A 10 -24.17 -35.57 45.65
CA VAL A 10 -23.73 -34.89 46.89
C VAL A 10 -22.24 -35.03 47.21
N LEU A 11 -21.42 -34.29 46.46
CA LEU A 11 -20.38 -33.40 47.01
C LEU A 11 -19.91 -32.45 45.90
N LEU A 12 -20.62 -31.32 45.81
CA LEU A 12 -20.07 -29.94 45.73
C LEU A 12 -21.02 -29.04 44.93
N ALA A 13 -22.22 -28.83 45.48
CA ALA A 13 -22.97 -27.60 45.27
C ALA A 13 -22.57 -26.63 46.38
N VAL A 14 -21.59 -25.78 46.13
CA VAL A 14 -21.52 -24.41 46.67
C VAL A 14 -20.92 -23.53 45.58
N ALA A 15 -21.65 -22.46 45.24
CA ALA A 15 -21.32 -21.34 44.37
C ALA A 15 -21.55 -21.52 42.86
N VAL A 16 -22.84 -21.61 42.48
CA VAL A 16 -23.34 -20.78 41.38
C VAL A 16 -23.56 -19.37 41.93
N ALA A 17 -23.10 -18.38 41.17
CA ALA A 17 -23.32 -16.94 41.29
C ALA A 17 -22.48 -16.17 42.34
N SER A 18 -21.27 -15.80 41.93
CA SER A 18 -20.74 -14.45 42.17
C SER A 18 -19.64 -14.12 41.17
N ALA A 19 -19.82 -12.97 40.52
CA ALA A 19 -18.88 -12.21 39.69
C ALA A 19 -18.67 -12.70 38.25
N PHE A 20 -19.37 -12.02 37.34
CA PHE A 20 -18.76 -11.50 36.12
C PHE A 20 -17.33 -11.04 36.43
N GLY A 21 -16.36 -11.79 35.93
CA GLY A 21 -14.97 -11.41 35.84
C GLY A 21 -14.61 -11.46 34.37
N THR A 22 -14.36 -10.30 33.81
CA THR A 22 -13.72 -10.07 32.51
C THR A 22 -12.54 -11.02 32.35
N GLY A 23 -12.71 -12.01 31.48
CA GLY A 23 -11.64 -12.88 31.00
C GLY A 23 -11.62 -12.75 29.50
N ILE A 24 -11.01 -11.66 29.03
CA ILE A 24 -10.51 -11.53 27.67
C ILE A 24 -9.61 -12.76 27.48
N ALA A 25 -9.87 -13.58 26.47
CA ALA A 25 -8.90 -14.61 26.08
C ALA A 25 -7.62 -13.85 25.71
N PRO A 26 -6.43 -14.23 26.20
CA PRO A 26 -5.22 -13.59 25.73
C PRO A 26 -5.16 -13.79 24.21
N ALA A 27 -4.81 -12.71 23.50
CA ALA A 27 -4.42 -12.74 22.11
C ALA A 27 -3.41 -13.87 21.88
N ALA A 28 -3.46 -14.45 20.68
CA ALA A 28 -2.63 -15.58 20.32
C ALA A 28 -1.18 -15.11 20.22
N GLY A 29 -0.44 -15.11 21.34
CA GLY A 29 1.00 -14.87 21.31
C GLY A 29 1.71 -15.84 20.36
N LEU A 30 2.64 -15.29 19.58
CA LEU A 30 3.44 -15.94 18.55
C LEU A 30 4.14 -17.23 19.00
N ALA A 31 4.35 -18.15 18.06
CA ALA A 31 5.08 -19.41 18.29
C ALA A 31 6.13 -19.76 17.20
N ALA A 32 6.47 -18.84 16.29
CA ALA A 32 7.40 -19.07 15.18
C ALA A 32 8.70 -18.25 15.33
N PRO A 33 9.84 -18.72 14.79
CA PRO A 33 11.05 -17.92 14.70
C PRO A 33 10.92 -16.84 13.61
N VAL A 34 11.40 -15.63 13.91
CA VAL A 34 11.41 -14.42 13.08
C VAL A 34 12.68 -14.37 12.20
N PHE A 35 13.80 -14.96 12.62
CA PHE A 35 15.11 -14.78 11.95
C PHE A 35 15.64 -16.01 11.22
N GLY A 36 15.92 -15.89 9.91
CA GLY A 36 16.60 -16.87 9.05
C GLY A 36 18.08 -17.13 9.40
N GLU A 37 18.73 -18.03 8.65
CA GLU A 37 20.20 -18.19 8.77
C GLU A 37 20.90 -16.89 8.38
N THR A 38 21.69 -16.32 9.30
CA THR A 38 22.48 -15.10 9.06
C THR A 38 23.49 -15.32 7.92
N ILE A 39 23.40 -14.50 6.88
CA ILE A 39 24.37 -14.47 5.78
C ILE A 39 25.27 -13.27 5.99
N ALA A 40 26.46 -13.54 6.54
CA ALA A 40 27.46 -12.49 6.77
C ALA A 40 28.23 -12.17 5.49
N VAL A 41 28.15 -10.92 5.04
CA VAL A 41 28.97 -10.39 3.96
C VAL A 41 30.15 -9.66 4.59
N GLN A 42 31.33 -10.27 4.48
CA GLN A 42 32.55 -9.61 4.93
C GLN A 42 32.94 -8.54 3.91
N TYR A 43 33.29 -7.36 4.43
CA TYR A 43 33.61 -6.12 3.72
C TYR A 43 32.37 -5.26 3.38
N PRO A 44 32.42 -3.92 3.53
CA PRO A 44 33.59 -3.09 3.91
C PRO A 44 34.01 -3.25 5.38
N VAL A 45 35.18 -2.73 5.75
CA VAL A 45 35.68 -2.83 7.12
C VAL A 45 34.87 -1.89 8.01
N ALA A 46 34.07 -2.45 8.92
CA ALA A 46 33.28 -1.75 9.92
C ALA A 46 32.30 -0.69 9.37
N PRO A 47 31.28 -1.10 8.59
CA PRO A 47 30.17 -0.21 8.28
C PRO A 47 29.55 0.31 9.58
N ARG A 48 29.19 1.60 9.60
CA ARG A 48 28.48 2.19 10.75
C ARG A 48 26.98 2.22 10.50
N ASP A 49 26.58 2.56 9.29
CA ASP A 49 25.21 2.82 8.92
C ASP A 49 24.90 2.22 7.55
N VAL A 50 23.62 1.97 7.26
CA VAL A 50 23.15 1.33 6.03
C VAL A 50 21.85 1.96 5.52
N ALA A 51 21.76 2.08 4.20
CA ALA A 51 20.53 2.41 3.49
C ALA A 51 20.26 1.36 2.41
N VAL A 52 18.99 1.10 2.13
CA VAL A 52 18.56 0.00 1.26
C VAL A 52 17.58 0.53 0.22
N ALA A 53 17.89 0.29 -1.05
CA ALA A 53 17.05 0.68 -2.19
C ALA A 53 17.53 -0.01 -3.47
N ASP A 54 16.69 -0.09 -4.50
CA ASP A 54 17.13 -0.52 -5.84
C ASP A 54 17.86 0.63 -6.57
N PHE A 55 19.20 0.68 -6.45
CA PHE A 55 20.02 1.73 -7.07
C PHE A 55 20.32 1.44 -8.55
N ASN A 56 20.03 0.23 -9.03
CA ASN A 56 20.41 -0.24 -10.35
C ASN A 56 19.22 -0.60 -11.26
N GLY A 57 18.00 -0.49 -10.76
CA GLY A 57 16.75 -0.67 -11.48
C GLY A 57 16.46 -2.12 -11.88
N ASP A 58 17.11 -3.11 -11.25
CA ASP A 58 16.91 -4.53 -11.55
C ASP A 58 15.83 -5.21 -10.71
N GLY A 59 15.23 -4.48 -9.76
CA GLY A 59 14.18 -4.94 -8.88
C GLY A 59 14.67 -5.76 -7.68
N TYR A 60 15.97 -5.79 -7.40
CA TYR A 60 16.53 -6.28 -6.15
C TYR A 60 16.99 -5.08 -5.32
N ASP A 61 16.68 -5.07 -4.02
CA ASP A 61 17.20 -3.98 -3.18
C ASP A 61 18.72 -4.14 -3.01
N ASP A 62 19.46 -3.08 -3.30
CA ASP A 62 20.89 -3.01 -3.02
C ASP A 62 21.13 -2.33 -1.67
N VAL A 63 22.30 -2.59 -1.09
CA VAL A 63 22.70 -2.02 0.21
C VAL A 63 23.85 -1.05 0.03
N VAL A 64 23.61 0.19 0.42
CA VAL A 64 24.66 1.19 0.61
C VAL A 64 25.05 1.22 2.08
N SER A 65 26.34 1.33 2.37
CA SER A 65 26.84 1.43 3.75
C SER A 65 27.82 2.59 3.90
N SER A 66 27.73 3.28 5.03
CA SER A 66 28.75 4.24 5.44
C SER A 66 30.01 3.50 5.88
N VAL A 67 31.19 4.02 5.52
CA VAL A 67 32.48 3.38 5.81
C VAL A 67 33.34 4.31 6.66
N VAL A 68 33.60 3.89 7.89
CA VAL A 68 34.31 4.70 8.88
C VAL A 68 35.83 4.51 8.78
N GLY A 69 36.58 5.60 9.00
CA GLY A 69 38.01 5.56 9.28
C GLY A 69 38.93 5.51 8.05
N ALA A 70 40.23 5.45 8.30
CA ALA A 70 41.27 5.60 7.26
C ALA A 70 41.40 4.38 6.32
N GLU A 71 40.71 3.28 6.61
CA GLU A 71 40.73 2.05 5.82
C GLU A 71 39.77 2.09 4.61
N ALA A 72 38.87 3.09 4.55
CA ALA A 72 38.06 3.37 3.37
C ALA A 72 38.96 3.86 2.22
N GLN A 73 39.27 2.97 1.27
CA GLN A 73 40.07 3.31 0.08
C GLN A 73 39.39 2.79 -1.19
N PRO A 74 38.81 3.67 -2.04
CA PRO A 74 38.66 5.12 -1.85
C PRO A 74 37.76 5.47 -0.65
N ALA A 75 37.90 6.70 -0.15
CA ALA A 75 37.12 7.17 0.99
C ALA A 75 35.70 7.53 0.54
N GLY A 76 34.70 6.85 1.11
CA GLY A 76 33.31 7.20 0.88
C GLY A 76 32.30 6.18 1.39
N VAL A 77 31.39 5.76 0.53
CA VAL A 77 30.36 4.75 0.83
C VAL A 77 30.64 3.47 0.04
N SER A 78 30.09 2.34 0.49
CA SER A 78 30.13 1.09 -0.28
C SER A 78 28.75 0.74 -0.79
N LEU A 79 28.63 0.32 -2.04
CA LEU A 79 27.41 -0.24 -2.63
C LEU A 79 27.58 -1.75 -2.85
N SER A 80 26.68 -2.55 -2.29
CA SER A 80 26.60 -3.99 -2.48
C SER A 80 25.29 -4.32 -3.18
N LEU A 81 25.37 -4.81 -4.42
CA LEU A 81 24.17 -5.06 -5.21
C LEU A 81 23.39 -6.28 -4.72
N GLY A 82 22.07 -6.20 -4.76
CA GLY A 82 21.16 -7.32 -4.56
C GLY A 82 21.21 -8.32 -5.71
N GLY A 83 20.48 -9.42 -5.59
CA GLY A 83 20.38 -10.41 -6.66
C GLY A 83 19.60 -11.67 -6.29
N ALA A 84 19.45 -12.56 -7.26
CA ALA A 84 18.64 -13.78 -7.13
C ALA A 84 19.13 -14.80 -6.08
N ASP A 85 20.33 -14.61 -5.53
CA ASP A 85 20.83 -15.33 -4.36
C ASP A 85 20.82 -14.34 -3.18
N PRO A 86 20.43 -14.73 -1.95
CA PRO A 86 20.35 -13.84 -0.78
C PRO A 86 21.73 -13.37 -0.25
N ILE A 87 22.75 -13.43 -1.11
CA ILE A 87 24.11 -13.01 -0.83
C ILE A 87 24.34 -11.72 -1.63
N LEU A 88 24.48 -10.60 -0.93
CA LEU A 88 24.86 -9.34 -1.56
C LEU A 88 26.16 -9.51 -2.35
N ALA A 89 26.23 -8.86 -3.52
CA ALA A 89 27.44 -8.79 -4.30
C ALA A 89 28.58 -8.15 -3.49
N ALA A 90 29.82 -8.45 -3.88
CA ALA A 90 30.97 -7.84 -3.24
C ALA A 90 30.88 -6.31 -3.36
N PRO A 91 31.08 -5.55 -2.25
CA PRO A 91 30.89 -4.12 -2.24
C PRO A 91 31.82 -3.41 -3.20
N VAL A 92 31.27 -2.43 -3.92
CA VAL A 92 32.01 -1.44 -4.71
C VAL A 92 32.08 -0.15 -3.93
N MET A 93 33.29 0.36 -3.71
CA MET A 93 33.48 1.65 -3.07
C MET A 93 33.17 2.79 -4.02
N ILE A 94 32.34 3.73 -3.58
CA ILE A 94 32.01 4.98 -4.25
C ILE A 94 32.72 6.11 -3.50
N GLU A 95 33.55 6.85 -4.24
CA GLU A 95 34.36 7.94 -3.66
C GLU A 95 33.46 9.15 -3.38
N VAL A 96 33.41 9.56 -2.11
CA VAL A 96 32.74 10.82 -1.69
C VAL A 96 33.72 11.83 -1.09
N GLY A 97 35.03 11.49 -1.12
CA GLY A 97 36.13 12.37 -0.74
C GLY A 97 36.62 12.22 0.69
N ALA A 98 35.83 11.63 1.58
CA ALA A 98 36.21 11.35 2.97
C ALA A 98 35.46 10.12 3.53
N PRO A 99 35.93 9.52 4.65
CA PRO A 99 35.16 8.47 5.32
C PRO A 99 33.81 9.01 5.79
N THR A 100 32.82 8.13 5.88
CA THR A 100 31.43 8.50 6.13
C THR A 100 30.94 7.98 7.48
N TRP A 101 29.91 8.62 8.03
CA TRP A 101 29.37 8.30 9.35
C TRP A 101 27.94 7.78 9.29
N SER A 102 27.09 8.39 8.47
CA SER A 102 25.71 7.96 8.22
C SER A 102 25.39 8.11 6.74
N VAL A 103 24.41 7.34 6.28
CA VAL A 103 23.95 7.32 4.89
C VAL A 103 22.44 7.12 4.80
N VAL A 104 21.78 7.91 3.96
CA VAL A 104 20.34 7.77 3.64
C VAL A 104 20.15 7.73 2.13
N ALA A 105 19.04 7.11 1.70
CA ALA A 105 18.70 6.95 0.29
C ALA A 105 17.27 7.37 0.00
N ASN A 106 17.09 8.13 -1.08
CA ASN A 106 15.79 8.55 -1.61
C ASN A 106 15.96 9.12 -3.02
N ASP A 107 14.89 9.25 -3.79
CA ASP A 107 14.88 10.01 -5.04
C ASP A 107 14.72 11.52 -4.72
N PHE A 108 15.83 12.24 -4.57
CA PHE A 108 15.86 13.65 -4.14
C PHE A 108 15.53 14.64 -5.26
N ASP A 109 15.59 14.22 -6.53
CA ASP A 109 15.28 15.05 -7.69
C ASP A 109 14.06 14.59 -8.51
N ALA A 110 13.37 13.55 -8.04
CA ALA A 110 12.17 12.95 -8.63
C ALA A 110 12.40 12.43 -10.06
N ASP A 111 13.61 11.96 -10.37
CA ASP A 111 13.94 11.39 -11.68
C ASP A 111 13.63 9.89 -11.82
N GLY A 112 13.23 9.25 -10.72
CA GLY A 112 12.88 7.83 -10.62
C GLY A 112 14.06 6.91 -10.28
N ASN A 113 15.26 7.45 -10.05
CA ASN A 113 16.44 6.72 -9.61
C ASN A 113 16.74 7.05 -8.14
N MET A 114 17.30 6.08 -7.42
CA MET A 114 17.64 6.28 -6.02
C MET A 114 18.96 7.02 -5.88
N ASP A 115 18.96 8.07 -5.06
CA ASP A 115 20.13 8.88 -4.73
C ASP A 115 20.68 8.54 -3.34
N ILE A 116 21.86 9.05 -3.04
CA ILE A 116 22.53 8.86 -1.75
C ILE A 116 22.85 10.22 -1.13
N ALA A 117 22.57 10.37 0.16
CA ALA A 117 23.18 11.42 0.99
C ALA A 117 24.03 10.79 2.10
N ALA A 118 25.25 11.30 2.30
CA ALA A 118 26.18 10.78 3.29
C ALA A 118 26.86 11.89 4.10
N SER A 119 26.96 11.68 5.42
CA SER A 119 27.68 12.60 6.31
C SER A 119 29.16 12.23 6.38
N LEU A 120 30.06 13.23 6.25
CA LEU A 120 31.50 12.98 6.29
C LEU A 120 32.02 13.00 7.73
N SER A 121 32.90 12.05 8.08
CA SER A 121 33.37 11.85 9.45
C SER A 121 34.50 12.78 9.88
N VAL A 122 35.07 13.55 8.96
CA VAL A 122 36.23 14.42 9.19
C VAL A 122 36.05 15.85 8.67
N ASP A 123 35.07 16.05 7.78
CA ASP A 123 34.74 17.34 7.19
C ASP A 123 33.30 17.69 7.57
N PRO A 124 33.01 18.94 7.96
CA PRO A 124 31.67 19.37 8.32
C PRO A 124 30.86 19.59 7.04
N CYS A 125 30.40 18.50 6.44
CA CYS A 125 29.53 18.54 5.27
C CYS A 125 28.73 17.25 5.09
N ILE A 126 27.67 17.39 4.32
CA ILE A 126 26.87 16.28 3.77
C ILE A 126 27.14 16.25 2.25
N ALA A 127 27.44 15.07 1.73
CA ALA A 127 27.61 14.82 0.31
C ALA A 127 26.33 14.20 -0.26
N VAL A 128 25.82 14.72 -1.37
CA VAL A 128 24.67 14.15 -2.11
C VAL A 128 25.13 13.67 -3.48
N LEU A 129 24.73 12.47 -3.86
CA LEU A 129 25.07 11.79 -5.09
C LEU A 129 23.79 11.37 -5.82
N PHE A 130 23.55 11.97 -6.98
CA PHE A 130 22.39 11.61 -7.80
C PHE A 130 22.63 10.32 -8.59
N GLY A 131 21.72 9.37 -8.45
CA GLY A 131 21.74 8.06 -9.09
C GLY A 131 21.51 8.14 -10.60
N HIS A 132 21.93 7.10 -11.30
CA HIS A 132 21.65 6.93 -12.73
C HIS A 132 20.73 5.74 -13.02
N GLY A 133 20.29 5.03 -11.98
CA GLY A 133 19.45 3.84 -12.08
C GLY A 133 20.17 2.64 -12.71
N ASP A 134 21.50 2.61 -12.68
CA ASP A 134 22.33 1.49 -13.16
C ASP A 134 23.43 1.11 -12.16
N GLY A 135 23.29 1.53 -10.89
CA GLY A 135 24.27 1.34 -9.82
C GLY A 135 25.45 2.32 -9.89
N THR A 136 25.40 3.31 -10.78
CA THR A 136 26.36 4.42 -10.85
C THR A 136 25.74 5.75 -10.43
N PHE A 137 26.61 6.69 -10.01
CA PHE A 137 26.20 7.98 -9.46
C PHE A 137 26.99 9.12 -10.10
N SER A 138 26.37 10.30 -10.04
CA SER A 138 26.99 11.58 -10.34
C SER A 138 28.14 11.90 -9.38
N GLU A 139 28.99 12.85 -9.77
CA GLU A 139 29.97 13.45 -8.86
C GLU A 139 29.28 14.05 -7.62
N PRO A 140 29.84 13.88 -6.41
CA PRO A 140 29.21 14.30 -5.17
C PRO A 140 29.06 15.83 -5.10
N ILE A 141 27.86 16.28 -4.77
CA ILE A 141 27.57 17.66 -4.43
C ILE A 141 27.75 17.83 -2.93
N ILE A 142 28.64 18.74 -2.54
CA ILE A 142 29.01 18.97 -1.14
C ILE A 142 28.22 20.15 -0.57
N TYR A 143 27.43 19.88 0.47
CA TYR A 143 26.74 20.87 1.28
C TYR A 143 27.50 21.08 2.58
N LEU A 144 28.12 22.25 2.71
CA LEU A 144 28.90 22.60 3.89
C LEU A 144 27.97 22.81 5.09
N THR A 145 28.31 22.16 6.18
CA THR A 145 27.73 22.39 7.50
C THR A 145 28.73 23.17 8.36
N GLY A 146 28.24 23.85 9.40
CA GLY A 146 29.07 24.55 10.38
C GLY A 146 29.82 23.58 11.30
N HIS A 147 29.27 22.37 11.49
CA HIS A 147 29.79 21.34 12.41
C HIS A 147 29.68 19.94 11.80
N LEU A 148 30.47 19.00 12.34
CA LEU A 148 30.41 17.60 11.94
C LEU A 148 29.00 17.05 12.17
N VAL A 149 28.50 16.30 11.18
CA VAL A 149 27.17 15.68 11.21
C VAL A 149 27.34 14.20 11.46
N ARG A 150 26.70 13.67 12.50
CA ARG A 150 26.92 12.29 12.94
C ARG A 150 25.92 11.31 12.34
N ASP A 151 24.65 11.66 12.35
CA ASP A 151 23.51 10.87 11.89
C ASP A 151 22.76 11.64 10.81
N LEU A 152 22.02 10.92 9.95
CA LEU A 152 21.17 11.47 8.91
C LEU A 152 19.80 10.76 8.93
N GLU A 153 18.74 11.54 8.84
CA GLU A 153 17.36 11.06 8.77
C GLU A 153 16.59 11.83 7.68
N LEU A 154 15.56 11.21 7.12
CA LEU A 154 14.72 11.83 6.09
C LEU A 154 13.34 12.18 6.63
N ALA A 155 12.90 13.42 6.37
CA ALA A 155 11.54 13.86 6.67
C ALA A 155 11.15 15.06 5.82
N ASP A 156 9.90 15.15 5.39
CA ASP A 156 9.34 16.38 4.80
C ASP A 156 8.96 17.36 5.93
N LEU A 157 9.94 18.07 6.48
CA LEU A 157 9.76 18.93 7.67
C LEU A 157 8.94 20.19 7.38
N ASN A 158 8.77 20.57 6.12
CA ASN A 158 8.09 21.80 5.73
C ASN A 158 6.75 21.53 4.99
N ALA A 159 6.41 20.25 4.78
CA ALA A 159 5.23 19.77 4.06
C ALA A 159 5.13 20.27 2.62
N ASP A 160 6.28 20.43 1.93
CA ASP A 160 6.33 20.87 0.53
C ASP A 160 6.35 19.72 -0.49
N GLY A 161 6.42 18.47 0.00
CA GLY A 161 6.44 17.25 -0.79
C GLY A 161 7.83 16.80 -1.23
N TRP A 162 8.89 17.52 -0.85
CA TRP A 162 10.28 17.09 -1.02
C TRP A 162 10.83 16.59 0.31
N MET A 163 11.62 15.51 0.27
CA MET A 163 12.29 15.04 1.47
C MET A 163 13.43 15.98 1.85
N ASP A 164 13.43 16.41 3.11
CA ASP A 164 14.56 17.10 3.72
C ASP A 164 15.52 16.09 4.35
N ILE A 165 16.80 16.46 4.44
CA ILE A 165 17.81 15.68 5.16
C ILE A 165 18.06 16.36 6.50
N VAL A 166 17.75 15.66 7.59
CA VAL A 166 18.03 16.07 8.97
C VAL A 166 19.33 15.44 9.41
N GLY A 167 20.21 16.17 10.10
CA GLY A 167 21.43 15.61 10.63
C GLY A 167 21.79 16.08 12.02
N THR A 168 22.28 15.18 12.88
CA THR A 168 22.66 15.51 14.26
C THR A 168 24.06 16.10 14.35
N GLN A 169 24.25 17.10 15.20
CA GLN A 169 25.55 17.77 15.41
C GLN A 169 26.05 17.57 16.85
N PRO A 170 26.93 16.59 17.13
CA PRO A 170 27.35 16.26 18.50
C PRO A 170 28.20 17.35 19.18
N GLU A 171 29.08 18.01 18.42
CA GLU A 171 30.05 18.98 18.96
C GLU A 171 29.43 20.35 19.25
N LEU A 172 28.33 20.66 18.58
CA LEU A 172 27.50 21.83 18.85
C LEU A 172 26.02 21.37 18.86
N PRO A 173 25.53 20.94 20.04
CA PRO A 173 24.29 20.17 20.16
C PRO A 173 23.10 20.82 19.45
N GLY A 174 22.67 20.18 18.38
CA GLY A 174 21.65 20.71 17.49
C GLY A 174 21.41 19.79 16.29
N VAL A 175 20.59 20.29 15.38
CA VAL A 175 20.31 19.66 14.09
C VAL A 175 20.65 20.59 12.96
N VAL A 176 21.20 20.04 11.89
CA VAL A 176 21.25 20.69 10.58
C VAL A 176 20.12 20.12 9.73
N VAL A 177 19.45 20.98 8.97
CA VAL A 177 18.42 20.59 8.01
C VAL A 177 18.86 21.08 6.64
N LEU A 178 18.91 20.15 5.69
CA LEU A 178 19.02 20.43 4.26
C LEU A 178 17.61 20.33 3.70
N SER A 179 16.96 21.47 3.50
CA SER A 179 15.61 21.49 2.94
C SER A 179 15.64 21.29 1.44
N GLY A 180 14.92 20.29 0.95
CA GLY A 180 14.88 19.86 -0.45
C GLY A 180 14.10 20.82 -1.35
N ASP A 181 14.52 20.93 -2.62
CA ASP A 181 13.79 21.64 -3.67
C ASP A 181 14.19 21.06 -5.03
N ASN A 182 13.60 19.92 -5.41
CA ASN A 182 13.78 19.27 -6.72
C ASN A 182 15.26 19.09 -7.13
N GLY A 183 16.02 18.34 -6.33
CA GLY A 183 17.45 18.10 -6.55
C GLY A 183 18.38 19.23 -6.05
N GLY A 184 17.84 20.27 -5.44
CA GLY A 184 18.58 21.27 -4.68
C GLY A 184 18.38 21.12 -3.17
N PHE A 185 19.31 21.66 -2.37
CA PHE A 185 19.15 21.75 -0.92
C PHE A 185 19.58 23.12 -0.38
N SER A 186 18.84 23.60 0.62
CA SER A 186 19.21 24.77 1.41
C SER A 186 19.57 24.37 2.84
N VAL A 187 20.73 24.83 3.34
CA VAL A 187 21.26 24.42 4.64
C VAL A 187 20.81 25.41 5.73
N SER A 188 20.17 24.88 6.78
CA SER A 188 19.78 25.61 7.99
C SER A 188 20.29 24.88 9.23
N GLU A 189 20.82 25.60 10.22
CA GLU A 189 21.31 25.02 11.47
C GLU A 189 20.49 25.50 12.66
N TYR A 190 20.02 24.56 13.46
CA TYR A 190 19.18 24.80 14.63
C TYR A 190 19.88 24.28 15.87
N GLN A 191 20.22 25.21 16.75
CA GLN A 191 20.84 24.94 18.03
C GLN A 191 19.79 24.46 19.03
N VAL A 192 20.11 23.42 19.80
CA VAL A 192 19.25 22.92 20.88
C VAL A 192 19.91 23.28 22.21
N PRO A 193 19.46 24.35 22.88
CA PRO A 193 20.07 24.82 24.11
C PRO A 193 20.08 23.74 25.19
N ASP A 194 21.16 23.70 25.96
CA ASP A 194 21.36 22.79 27.08
C ASP A 194 21.42 21.29 26.72
N ALA A 195 21.37 20.91 25.43
CA ALA A 195 21.66 19.54 24.99
C ALA A 195 23.15 19.22 25.18
N GLY A 196 23.45 17.96 25.49
CA GLY A 196 24.79 17.46 25.77
C GLY A 196 25.49 16.93 24.53
N ASN A 197 25.25 15.65 24.21
CA ASN A 197 25.88 14.95 23.09
C ASN A 197 24.77 14.22 22.32
N VAL A 198 24.25 14.87 21.27
CA VAL A 198 23.15 14.35 20.45
C VAL A 198 23.70 13.37 19.44
N LEU A 199 23.24 12.11 19.51
CA LEU A 199 23.78 11.05 18.67
C LEU A 199 22.93 10.77 17.44
N GLU A 200 21.66 10.49 17.65
CA GLU A 200 20.71 10.00 16.64
C GLU A 200 19.42 10.83 16.72
N ALA A 201 18.71 10.94 15.60
CA ALA A 201 17.43 11.61 15.48
C ALA A 201 16.41 10.71 14.81
N ALA A 202 15.14 10.86 15.18
CA ALA A 202 14.02 10.27 14.47
C ALA A 202 12.93 11.32 14.32
N SER A 203 12.22 11.29 13.19
CA SER A 203 11.16 12.27 12.89
C SER A 203 9.78 11.61 12.91
N GLY A 204 8.75 12.37 13.27
CA GLY A 204 7.37 11.89 13.28
C GLY A 204 6.42 12.91 13.87
N GLN A 205 5.14 12.57 13.98
CA GLN A 205 4.12 13.45 14.54
C GLN A 205 4.05 13.30 16.08
N LEU A 206 4.90 14.05 16.79
CA LEU A 206 5.07 13.95 18.24
C LEU A 206 4.22 14.98 19.00
N VAL A 207 3.79 16.07 18.35
CA VAL A 207 3.10 17.21 18.94
C VAL A 207 1.88 17.62 18.12
N GLY A 208 0.97 16.68 17.80
CA GLY A 208 -0.42 16.90 17.35
C GLY A 208 -0.71 18.02 16.33
N ASP A 209 0.26 18.45 15.53
CA ASP A 209 0.10 19.46 14.50
C ASP A 209 0.19 18.82 13.10
N GLU A 210 0.55 19.57 12.05
CA GLU A 210 0.66 19.02 10.70
C GLU A 210 2.13 18.92 10.23
N LEU A 211 3.09 19.36 11.03
CA LEU A 211 4.51 19.36 10.67
C LEU A 211 5.22 18.22 11.42
N PRO A 212 6.11 17.45 10.76
CA PRO A 212 6.91 16.47 11.47
C PRO A 212 7.85 17.12 12.48
N ASP A 213 7.89 16.54 13.68
CA ASP A 213 8.74 16.88 14.81
C ASP A 213 9.98 15.99 14.85
N ILE A 214 10.91 16.28 15.76
CA ILE A 214 12.14 15.51 15.93
C ILE A 214 12.31 15.02 17.37
N ALA A 215 12.55 13.73 17.56
CA ALA A 215 13.08 13.17 18.79
C ALA A 215 14.61 13.06 18.71
N LEU A 216 15.33 13.64 19.69
CA LEU A 216 16.80 13.62 19.75
C LEU A 216 17.32 12.83 20.96
N ALA A 217 18.19 11.84 20.71
CA ALA A 217 18.90 11.12 21.75
C ALA A 217 20.06 11.94 22.33
N ASP A 218 19.87 12.58 23.50
CA ASP A 218 20.92 13.29 24.24
C ASP A 218 21.64 12.33 25.20
N LYS A 219 22.72 11.73 24.71
CA LYS A 219 23.51 10.71 25.41
C LYS A 219 24.01 11.21 26.77
N ASP A 220 24.66 12.37 26.79
CA ASP A 220 25.29 12.90 28.01
C ASP A 220 24.25 13.43 29.01
N GLY A 221 23.10 13.87 28.51
CA GLY A 221 21.94 14.28 29.31
C GLY A 221 21.12 13.13 29.88
N ALA A 222 21.32 11.89 29.40
CA ALA A 222 20.49 10.72 29.74
C ALA A 222 18.99 11.01 29.57
N ARG A 223 18.63 11.46 28.36
CA ARG A 223 17.27 11.85 28.01
C ARG A 223 17.05 11.87 26.50
N VAL A 224 15.79 11.79 26.07
CA VAL A 224 15.36 12.17 24.73
C VAL A 224 14.74 13.57 24.78
N LEU A 225 15.10 14.43 23.83
CA LEU A 225 14.52 15.76 23.66
C LEU A 225 13.52 15.71 22.51
N VAL A 226 12.25 15.99 22.79
CA VAL A 226 11.20 16.14 21.76
C VAL A 226 11.20 17.59 21.31
N LEU A 227 11.51 17.80 20.04
CA LEU A 227 11.58 19.09 19.39
C LEU A 227 10.35 19.31 18.51
N GLU A 228 9.51 20.27 18.90
CA GLU A 228 8.38 20.73 18.10
C GLU A 228 8.88 21.55 16.93
N ASN A 229 8.39 21.23 15.73
CA ASN A 229 8.64 21.97 14.51
C ASN A 229 7.62 23.09 14.33
N THR A 230 8.03 24.32 14.64
CA THR A 230 7.15 25.49 14.57
C THR A 230 6.98 26.08 13.17
N GLY A 231 7.55 25.44 12.14
CA GLY A 231 7.67 25.95 10.77
C GLY A 231 8.67 27.10 10.59
N ALA A 232 9.10 27.76 11.68
CA ALA A 232 10.20 28.72 11.68
C ALA A 232 11.52 28.13 12.22
N GLY A 233 11.46 26.91 12.74
CA GLY A 233 12.54 26.19 13.41
C GLY A 233 12.02 25.36 14.59
N PHE A 234 12.95 24.84 15.39
CA PHE A 234 12.64 23.88 16.45
C PHE A 234 12.64 24.47 17.85
N SER A 235 11.72 23.99 18.70
CA SER A 235 11.72 24.26 20.14
C SER A 235 11.54 22.99 20.96
N VAL A 236 12.22 22.90 22.10
CA VAL A 236 12.06 21.74 23.01
C VAL A 236 10.65 21.76 23.61
N ALA A 237 9.79 20.85 23.16
CA ALA A 237 8.43 20.66 23.67
C ALA A 237 8.43 19.82 24.96
N GLN A 238 9.18 18.72 24.95
CA GLN A 238 9.28 17.83 26.09
C GLN A 238 10.69 17.26 26.28
N VAL A 239 11.03 16.96 27.54
CA VAL A 239 12.25 16.24 27.92
C VAL A 239 11.84 14.91 28.54
N LEU A 240 12.18 13.82 27.87
CA LEU A 240 11.91 12.45 28.29
C LEU A 240 13.15 11.92 29.00
N ALA A 241 13.12 11.85 30.33
CA ALA A 241 14.24 11.33 31.09
C ALA A 241 14.38 9.82 30.87
N THR A 242 15.56 9.37 30.46
CA THR A 242 15.87 7.96 30.30
C THR A 242 16.62 7.44 31.53
N GLY A 243 16.51 6.14 31.82
CA GLY A 243 17.23 5.48 32.92
C GLY A 243 18.75 5.43 32.71
N GLY A 244 19.21 5.65 31.49
CA GLY A 244 20.60 5.60 31.04
C GLY A 244 20.92 6.52 29.88
N GLN A 245 22.11 6.41 29.30
CA GLN A 245 22.49 7.21 28.14
C GLN A 245 21.85 6.60 26.88
N PRO A 246 20.94 7.30 26.19
CA PRO A 246 20.40 6.79 24.94
C PRO A 246 21.46 6.82 23.86
N LEU A 247 21.55 5.74 23.11
CA LEU A 247 22.43 5.62 21.95
C LEU A 247 21.68 5.75 20.64
N ASP A 248 20.35 5.59 20.68
CA ASP A 248 19.46 5.56 19.53
C ASP A 248 18.01 5.83 19.95
N VAL A 249 17.17 6.24 19.01
CA VAL A 249 15.77 6.60 19.19
C VAL A 249 14.95 6.20 17.96
N ALA A 250 13.75 5.67 18.18
CA ALA A 250 12.78 5.37 17.13
C ALA A 250 11.45 6.06 17.43
N VAL A 251 10.74 6.49 16.39
CA VAL A 251 9.45 7.17 16.45
C VAL A 251 8.44 6.41 15.59
N ALA A 252 7.30 6.03 16.18
CA ALA A 252 6.24 5.28 15.52
C ALA A 252 5.01 5.18 16.43
N ASP A 253 3.80 5.02 15.87
CA ASP A 253 2.59 4.67 16.65
C ASP A 253 2.70 3.23 17.19
N LEU A 254 3.16 3.08 18.43
CA LEU A 254 3.41 1.78 19.07
C LEU A 254 2.19 1.28 19.86
N ASN A 255 1.09 2.02 19.90
CA ASN A 255 -0.11 1.63 20.63
C ASN A 255 -1.41 1.78 19.82
N SER A 256 -1.26 2.03 18.52
CA SER A 256 -2.32 2.10 17.52
C SER A 256 -3.40 3.15 17.89
N ASP A 257 -3.02 4.25 18.55
CA ASP A 257 -3.92 5.35 18.89
C ASP A 257 -3.89 6.53 17.90
N GLY A 258 -3.04 6.44 16.88
CA GLY A 258 -2.88 7.42 15.81
C GLY A 258 -1.89 8.54 16.13
N TYR A 259 -1.10 8.44 17.19
CA TYR A 259 -0.02 9.37 17.51
C TYR A 259 1.31 8.64 17.63
N ASP A 260 2.39 9.28 17.14
CA ASP A 260 3.69 8.64 17.20
C ASP A 260 4.25 8.66 18.63
N ASP A 261 4.66 7.48 19.08
CA ASP A 261 5.34 7.23 20.35
C ASP A 261 6.87 7.28 20.16
N VAL A 262 7.60 7.31 21.29
CA VAL A 262 9.07 7.34 21.28
C VAL A 262 9.63 6.10 21.97
N ALA A 263 10.49 5.34 21.29
CA ALA A 263 11.31 4.29 21.88
C ALA A 263 12.78 4.74 21.95
N ALA A 264 13.42 4.59 23.10
CA ALA A 264 14.80 5.01 23.33
C ALA A 264 15.65 3.85 23.88
N SER A 265 16.84 3.66 23.30
CA SER A 265 17.79 2.69 23.86
C SER A 265 18.36 3.21 25.18
N SER A 266 18.80 2.33 26.09
CA SER A 266 19.40 2.75 27.36
C SER A 266 20.70 2.02 27.66
N SER A 267 21.73 2.78 28.07
CA SER A 267 23.07 2.24 28.33
C SER A 267 23.30 1.66 29.74
N THR A 268 22.39 1.80 30.70
CA THR A 268 22.70 1.56 32.14
C THR A 268 22.05 0.34 32.79
N ALA A 269 21.02 -0.26 32.22
CA ALA A 269 20.53 -1.58 32.62
C ALA A 269 19.50 -2.02 31.60
N SER A 270 19.83 -3.06 30.85
CA SER A 270 18.90 -4.05 30.28
C SER A 270 17.78 -3.63 29.32
N ASP A 271 17.42 -2.35 29.15
CA ASP A 271 16.07 -2.01 28.69
C ASP A 271 16.00 -0.99 27.54
N VAL A 272 15.02 -1.17 26.66
CA VAL A 272 14.48 -0.09 25.81
C VAL A 272 13.35 0.59 26.58
N GLU A 273 13.33 1.92 26.55
CA GLU A 273 12.32 2.72 27.24
C GLU A 273 11.35 3.31 26.23
N ILE A 274 10.07 3.02 26.44
CA ILE A 274 8.98 3.38 25.53
C ILE A 274 8.12 4.45 26.21
N PHE A 275 7.97 5.58 25.53
CA PHE A 275 7.20 6.72 25.96
C PHE A 275 5.99 6.85 25.03
N LEU A 276 4.81 6.53 25.56
CA LEU A 276 3.57 6.63 24.80
C LEU A 276 3.06 8.08 24.79
N ALA A 277 2.78 8.62 23.61
CA ALA A 277 2.20 9.94 23.42
C ALA A 277 0.70 9.93 23.78
N ASP A 278 0.16 11.09 24.12
CA ASP A 278 -1.28 11.28 24.33
C ASP A 278 -1.95 12.13 23.23
N GLY A 279 -1.20 12.42 22.16
CA GLY A 279 -1.62 13.26 21.04
C GLY A 279 -1.74 14.76 21.34
N THR A 280 -1.39 15.20 22.55
CA THR A 280 -1.39 16.62 22.93
C THR A 280 0.01 17.19 23.16
N GLY A 281 1.03 16.45 22.73
CA GLY A 281 2.44 16.75 22.96
C GLY A 281 2.92 16.35 24.36
N ALA A 282 2.14 15.57 25.10
CA ALA A 282 2.54 15.00 26.39
C ALA A 282 2.76 13.48 26.28
N PHE A 283 3.79 13.00 26.98
CA PHE A 283 4.14 11.58 27.03
C PHE A 283 3.88 10.98 28.42
N ALA A 284 3.39 9.74 28.43
CA ALA A 284 3.29 8.91 29.61
C ALA A 284 4.69 8.59 30.20
N GLY A 285 4.71 8.10 31.44
CA GLY A 285 5.96 7.61 32.03
C GLY A 285 6.48 6.38 31.29
N ALA A 286 7.80 6.30 31.14
CA ALA A 286 8.46 5.22 30.38
C ALA A 286 8.02 3.83 30.82
N VAL A 287 7.71 2.98 29.84
CA VAL A 287 7.61 1.52 29.99
C VAL A 287 8.94 0.93 29.53
N ALA A 288 9.61 0.21 30.43
CA ALA A 288 10.90 -0.42 30.13
C ALA A 288 10.71 -1.87 29.70
N VAL A 289 11.31 -2.26 28.57
CA VAL A 289 11.28 -3.64 28.05
C VAL A 289 12.70 -4.19 27.93
N SER A 290 12.91 -5.42 28.39
CA SER A 290 14.25 -5.94 28.64
C SER A 290 14.77 -6.82 27.51
N THR A 291 15.97 -6.52 27.00
CA THR A 291 16.67 -7.32 25.96
C THR A 291 17.35 -8.57 26.52
N GLY A 292 17.25 -8.81 27.84
CA GLY A 292 17.65 -10.06 28.49
C GLY A 292 19.16 -10.33 28.58
N THR A 293 20.02 -9.44 28.07
CA THR A 293 21.49 -9.58 28.08
C THR A 293 22.18 -8.25 28.44
N ASP A 294 23.43 -8.32 28.94
CA ASP A 294 24.26 -7.20 29.46
C ASP A 294 24.78 -6.25 28.35
N ALA A 295 23.95 -5.97 27.36
CA ALA A 295 24.38 -5.38 26.10
C ALA A 295 23.76 -3.98 25.95
N GLN A 296 24.64 -2.99 25.81
CA GLN A 296 24.30 -1.63 25.43
C GLN A 296 23.44 -1.70 24.15
N ALA A 297 22.12 -1.49 24.26
CA ALA A 297 21.24 -1.46 23.10
C ALA A 297 21.77 -0.36 22.16
N GLY A 298 22.12 -0.77 20.95
CA GLY A 298 22.81 0.04 19.96
C GLY A 298 21.81 0.66 19.01
N ALA A 299 21.37 -0.13 18.03
CA ALA A 299 20.41 0.27 17.01
C ALA A 299 19.02 -0.33 17.25
N MET A 300 17.97 0.38 16.87
CA MET A 300 16.58 -0.02 16.99
C MET A 300 15.82 0.29 15.70
N ALA A 301 14.77 -0.47 15.44
CA ALA A 301 13.81 -0.15 14.39
C ALA A 301 12.43 -0.64 14.80
N ALA A 302 11.40 0.13 14.43
CA ALA A 302 10.01 -0.26 14.62
C ALA A 302 9.43 -0.76 13.29
N ARG A 303 8.75 -1.90 13.31
CA ARG A 303 8.11 -2.48 12.13
C ARG A 303 7.19 -3.62 12.55
N ASP A 304 6.07 -3.78 11.87
CA ASP A 304 5.27 -5.00 11.93
C ASP A 304 6.08 -6.22 11.42
N LEU A 305 6.64 -7.01 12.35
CA LEU A 305 7.48 -8.17 12.03
C LEU A 305 6.66 -9.44 11.85
N ASP A 306 5.43 -9.47 12.37
CA ASP A 306 4.56 -10.64 12.36
C ASP A 306 3.34 -10.55 11.42
N LEU A 307 3.15 -9.40 10.80
CA LEU A 307 2.09 -9.02 9.87
C LEU A 307 0.70 -8.96 10.52
N ASP A 308 0.62 -8.70 11.83
CA ASP A 308 -0.64 -8.56 12.55
C ASP A 308 -1.23 -7.13 12.51
N GLY A 309 -0.45 -6.16 12.00
CA GLY A 309 -0.81 -4.77 11.85
C GLY A 309 -0.36 -3.86 12.99
N ASP A 310 0.20 -4.40 14.06
CA ASP A 310 0.81 -3.65 15.15
C ASP A 310 2.34 -3.54 14.94
N LEU A 311 2.92 -2.37 15.19
CA LEU A 311 4.36 -2.18 15.00
C LEU A 311 5.15 -2.84 16.13
N ASP A 312 5.97 -3.84 15.78
CA ASP A 312 6.93 -4.49 16.67
C ASP A 312 8.22 -3.69 16.82
N LEU A 313 9.06 -4.11 17.76
CA LEU A 313 10.36 -3.48 18.02
C LEU A 313 11.52 -4.46 17.83
N LEU A 314 12.48 -4.08 17.01
CA LEU A 314 13.73 -4.79 16.79
C LEU A 314 14.90 -4.03 17.41
N VAL A 315 15.76 -4.72 18.17
CA VAL A 315 16.85 -4.11 18.92
C VAL A 315 18.14 -4.88 18.73
N ALA A 316 19.15 -4.23 18.16
CA ALA A 316 20.50 -4.77 18.05
C ALA A 316 21.35 -4.28 19.22
N ASN A 317 22.00 -5.21 19.91
CA ASN A 317 22.74 -4.93 21.13
C ASN A 317 24.26 -5.03 20.90
N GLY A 318 25.03 -4.26 21.66
CA GLY A 318 26.49 -4.19 21.50
C GLY A 318 27.24 -5.51 21.74
N SER A 319 26.59 -6.51 22.36
CA SER A 319 27.15 -7.84 22.52
C SER A 319 27.06 -8.72 21.27
N GLY A 320 26.32 -8.25 20.25
CA GLY A 320 26.16 -8.97 18.99
C GLY A 320 24.90 -9.80 18.89
N SER A 321 23.85 -9.43 19.62
CA SER A 321 22.54 -10.05 19.50
C SER A 321 21.52 -9.06 18.95
N LEU A 322 20.68 -9.54 18.04
CA LEU A 322 19.49 -8.88 17.54
C LEU A 322 18.29 -9.48 18.28
N VAL A 323 17.41 -8.66 18.82
CA VAL A 323 16.31 -9.06 19.72
C VAL A 323 15.01 -8.49 19.17
N ALA A 324 14.00 -9.35 18.95
CA ALA A 324 12.67 -8.93 18.50
C ALA A 324 11.67 -8.95 19.66
N PHE A 325 10.83 -7.92 19.72
CA PHE A 325 9.73 -7.78 20.66
C PHE A 325 8.39 -7.65 19.94
N ASP A 326 7.47 -8.54 20.26
CA ASP A 326 6.05 -8.56 19.89
C ASP A 326 5.33 -7.39 20.54
N ASN A 327 4.55 -6.62 19.80
CA ASN A 327 3.66 -5.60 20.35
C ASN A 327 2.20 -6.06 20.27
N ASP A 328 1.48 -6.08 21.39
CA ASP A 328 0.07 -6.50 21.40
C ASP A 328 -0.93 -5.41 20.95
N GLY A 329 -0.44 -4.38 20.25
CA GLY A 329 -1.18 -3.19 19.85
C GLY A 329 -1.55 -2.23 20.97
N SER A 330 -1.09 -2.46 22.21
CA SER A 330 -1.34 -1.56 23.35
C SER A 330 -0.10 -0.83 23.87
N GLY A 331 1.02 -0.94 23.14
CA GLY A 331 2.33 -0.46 23.60
C GLY A 331 2.95 -1.39 24.65
N GLN A 332 2.46 -2.63 24.77
CA GLN A 332 3.06 -3.66 25.62
C GLN A 332 3.85 -4.64 24.78
N PHE A 333 5.15 -4.71 25.08
CA PHE A 333 6.10 -5.50 24.31
C PHE A 333 6.48 -6.80 25.03
N SER A 334 6.54 -7.89 24.27
CA SER A 334 6.94 -9.21 24.77
C SER A 334 8.09 -9.79 23.93
N LEU A 335 9.13 -10.30 24.58
CA LEU A 335 10.29 -10.86 23.90
C LEU A 335 9.89 -12.13 23.10
N ILE A 336 10.15 -12.13 21.80
CA ILE A 336 9.89 -13.29 20.91
C ILE A 336 11.16 -14.12 20.74
N GLU A 337 12.21 -13.51 20.20
CA GLU A 337 13.40 -14.22 19.74
C GLU A 337 14.67 -13.35 19.84
N SER A 338 15.83 -14.00 19.82
CA SER A 338 17.13 -13.36 19.62
C SER A 338 18.00 -14.12 18.62
N ALA A 339 18.62 -13.42 17.68
CA ALA A 339 19.65 -13.95 16.77
C ALA A 339 21.03 -13.34 17.08
N SER A 340 22.11 -13.95 16.60
CA SER A 340 23.47 -13.39 16.70
C SER A 340 23.89 -12.78 15.37
N VAL A 341 24.34 -11.53 15.39
CA VAL A 341 24.54 -10.66 14.20
C VAL A 341 25.95 -10.06 14.15
N GLY A 342 26.94 -10.88 14.51
CA GLY A 342 28.34 -10.42 14.63
C GLY A 342 28.57 -9.48 15.81
N SER A 343 29.75 -8.88 15.94
CA SER A 343 30.08 -8.00 17.07
C SER A 343 29.72 -6.54 16.80
N ASN A 344 29.17 -5.85 17.81
CA ASN A 344 28.90 -4.41 17.80
C ASN A 344 28.08 -3.94 16.58
N PRO A 345 26.82 -4.39 16.46
CA PRO A 345 25.88 -3.85 15.48
C PRO A 345 25.62 -2.37 15.78
N THR A 346 25.50 -1.58 14.72
CA THR A 346 25.40 -0.11 14.80
C THR A 346 24.25 0.47 13.99
N ALA A 347 23.63 -0.29 13.09
CA ALA A 347 22.45 0.11 12.34
C ALA A 347 21.60 -1.11 11.95
N ILE A 348 20.29 -0.88 11.78
CA ILE A 348 19.30 -1.83 11.30
C ILE A 348 18.55 -1.14 10.17
N ALA A 349 18.45 -1.80 9.01
CA ALA A 349 17.57 -1.41 7.92
C ALA A 349 16.78 -2.62 7.43
N PHE A 350 15.78 -2.36 6.60
CA PHE A 350 15.00 -3.42 5.97
C PHE A 350 14.98 -3.26 4.45
N GLY A 351 14.95 -4.37 3.72
CA GLY A 351 14.76 -4.42 2.28
C GLY A 351 14.80 -5.84 1.75
N ASP A 352 14.55 -6.03 0.46
CA ASP A 352 14.45 -7.35 -0.18
C ASP A 352 15.59 -7.56 -1.19
N PRO A 353 16.83 -7.77 -0.73
CA PRO A 353 17.96 -7.97 -1.63
C PRO A 353 17.91 -9.28 -2.41
N GLY A 354 17.10 -10.24 -1.94
CA GLY A 354 16.85 -11.52 -2.61
C GLY A 354 15.69 -11.49 -3.62
N ASN A 355 14.90 -10.41 -3.61
CA ASN A 355 13.60 -10.30 -4.28
C ASN A 355 12.70 -11.53 -4.04
N ASP A 356 12.65 -11.96 -2.77
CA ASP A 356 11.84 -13.11 -2.36
C ASP A 356 10.41 -12.71 -1.92
N GLY A 357 10.13 -11.41 -1.93
CA GLY A 357 8.85 -10.80 -1.60
C GLY A 357 8.68 -10.51 -0.11
N THR A 358 9.70 -10.76 0.71
CA THR A 358 9.72 -10.45 2.14
C THR A 358 10.90 -9.54 2.44
N LEU A 359 10.69 -8.51 3.27
CA LEU A 359 11.82 -7.67 3.65
C LEU A 359 12.70 -8.43 4.64
N ASP A 360 13.96 -8.53 4.29
CA ASP A 360 15.03 -9.02 5.11
C ASP A 360 15.51 -7.92 6.07
N ILE A 361 16.19 -8.36 7.13
CA ILE A 361 16.81 -7.45 8.09
C ILE A 361 18.28 -7.28 7.69
N ILE A 362 18.68 -6.05 7.45
CA ILE A 362 20.04 -5.67 7.12
C ILE A 362 20.68 -5.05 8.36
N VAL A 363 21.73 -5.69 8.89
CA VAL A 363 22.42 -5.23 10.09
C VAL A 363 23.85 -4.82 9.74
N ALA A 364 24.22 -3.58 10.04
CA ALA A 364 25.60 -3.13 9.95
C ALA A 364 26.32 -3.33 11.29
N GLY A 365 27.59 -3.73 11.27
CA GLY A 365 28.41 -3.77 12.47
C GLY A 365 29.90 -3.90 12.19
N SER A 366 30.70 -4.03 13.25
CA SER A 366 32.17 -4.09 13.14
C SER A 366 32.71 -5.27 12.29
N GLY A 367 31.88 -6.29 12.03
CA GLY A 367 32.21 -7.47 11.23
C GLY A 367 31.86 -7.38 9.74
N GLY A 368 31.10 -6.36 9.30
CA GLY A 368 30.53 -6.26 7.95
C GLY A 368 29.04 -5.93 7.98
N VAL A 369 28.35 -6.21 6.87
CA VAL A 369 26.90 -6.15 6.77
C VAL A 369 26.35 -7.59 6.77
N ASP A 370 25.41 -7.86 7.66
CA ASP A 370 24.69 -9.12 7.71
C ASP A 370 23.30 -8.91 7.09
N ALA A 371 22.98 -9.70 6.07
CA ALA A 371 21.60 -9.86 5.59
C ALA A 371 21.00 -11.07 6.30
N ILE A 372 19.92 -10.85 7.03
CA ILE A 372 19.23 -11.87 7.81
C ILE A 372 17.88 -12.04 7.14
N PRO A 373 17.68 -13.16 6.41
CA PRO A 373 16.40 -13.44 5.82
C PRO A 373 15.32 -13.43 6.88
N SER A 374 14.19 -12.81 6.63
CA SER A 374 13.04 -13.03 7.52
C SER A 374 12.61 -14.50 7.39
N LEU A 375 12.54 -15.23 8.51
CA LEU A 375 12.19 -16.67 8.49
C LEU A 375 10.70 -16.88 8.15
N GLN A 376 9.94 -15.80 7.99
CA GLN A 376 8.58 -15.84 7.46
C GLN A 376 8.50 -16.33 6.00
N THR A 377 9.64 -16.47 5.30
CA THR A 377 9.73 -17.11 3.97
C THR A 377 10.85 -18.13 3.76
N MET A 378 11.45 -18.72 4.81
CA MET A 378 12.15 -20.00 4.59
C MET A 378 11.12 -21.13 4.40
N MET A 379 10.57 -21.28 3.19
CA MET A 379 10.08 -22.58 2.75
C MET A 379 11.26 -23.56 2.83
N PRO A 380 11.23 -24.61 3.69
CA PRO A 380 12.24 -25.64 3.61
C PRO A 380 12.06 -26.39 2.29
N MET A 381 13.01 -26.26 1.37
CA MET A 381 13.08 -27.11 0.20
C MET A 381 13.28 -28.59 0.61
N ARG A 382 12.18 -29.35 0.47
CA ARG A 382 12.04 -30.75 0.03
C ARG A 382 12.26 -31.90 1.04
N PHE A 383 11.15 -32.56 1.40
CA PHE A 383 10.95 -34.00 1.17
C PHE A 383 9.49 -34.28 0.78
N SER A 384 9.26 -34.95 -0.35
CA SER A 384 7.93 -35.41 -0.77
C SER A 384 7.47 -36.58 0.11
N LEU A 385 6.33 -36.41 0.76
CA LEU A 385 5.52 -37.47 1.37
C LEU A 385 4.10 -37.42 0.76
N PRO A 386 3.38 -38.56 0.68
CA PRO A 386 2.19 -38.69 -0.16
C PRO A 386 1.02 -37.83 0.37
N PRO A 387 0.09 -37.43 -0.50
CA PRO A 387 -0.83 -36.33 -0.22
C PRO A 387 -1.91 -36.72 0.79
N VAL A 388 -2.16 -35.81 1.74
CA VAL A 388 -3.44 -35.69 2.46
C VAL A 388 -4.00 -34.27 2.19
N PRO A 389 -5.20 -34.13 1.59
CA PRO A 389 -5.85 -32.83 1.29
C PRO A 389 -6.56 -32.29 2.55
N VAL A 390 -6.77 -30.97 2.79
CA VAL A 390 -7.48 -29.90 2.03
C VAL A 390 -7.17 -28.49 2.66
N PRO A 391 -7.64 -27.32 2.13
CA PRO A 391 -6.97 -26.40 1.19
C PRO A 391 -6.74 -24.96 1.74
N ASN A 392 -5.84 -24.20 1.12
CA ASN A 392 -6.02 -22.78 0.77
C ASN A 392 -4.91 -22.45 -0.25
N THR A 393 -5.16 -22.81 -1.51
CA THR A 393 -4.39 -22.27 -2.64
C THR A 393 -5.20 -21.10 -3.14
N LEU A 394 -4.81 -19.89 -2.78
CA LEU A 394 -5.28 -18.69 -3.45
C LEU A 394 -5.01 -18.88 -4.96
N ASP A 395 -6.06 -19.14 -5.72
CA ASP A 395 -6.00 -19.34 -7.16
C ASP A 395 -5.89 -17.96 -7.83
N SER A 396 -5.17 -17.88 -8.95
CA SER A 396 -5.10 -16.64 -9.73
C SER A 396 -5.47 -16.85 -11.18
N ILE A 397 -6.25 -15.91 -11.71
CA ILE A 397 -6.69 -15.93 -13.10
C ILE A 397 -6.24 -14.66 -13.79
N ASP A 398 -5.49 -14.83 -14.86
CA ASP A 398 -5.12 -13.74 -15.75
C ASP A 398 -6.14 -13.57 -16.86
N VAL A 399 -6.75 -12.39 -16.92
CA VAL A 399 -7.63 -11.98 -18.00
C VAL A 399 -6.91 -10.90 -18.78
N MET A 400 -6.10 -11.31 -19.75
CA MET A 400 -5.26 -10.41 -20.54
C MET A 400 -5.13 -10.88 -21.99
N GLY A 401 -5.00 -9.92 -22.90
CA GLY A 401 -4.61 -10.15 -24.27
C GLY A 401 -3.55 -9.14 -24.74
N ALA A 402 -3.04 -9.32 -25.95
CA ALA A 402 -2.03 -8.41 -26.52
C ALA A 402 -2.54 -6.98 -26.73
N THR A 403 -3.87 -6.81 -26.86
CA THR A 403 -4.52 -5.50 -26.87
C THR A 403 -5.79 -5.53 -26.03
N ARG A 404 -6.36 -4.35 -25.78
CA ARG A 404 -7.67 -4.18 -25.11
C ARG A 404 -8.80 -5.02 -25.72
N TYR A 405 -8.73 -5.30 -27.03
CA TYR A 405 -9.74 -6.11 -27.70
C TYR A 405 -9.59 -7.58 -27.32
N GLU A 406 -8.37 -8.11 -27.29
CA GLU A 406 -8.10 -9.48 -26.84
C GLU A 406 -8.34 -9.65 -25.33
N THR A 407 -8.02 -8.65 -24.49
CA THR A 407 -8.39 -8.69 -23.06
C THR A 407 -9.91 -8.82 -22.88
N ALA A 408 -10.70 -8.04 -23.64
CA ALA A 408 -12.16 -8.14 -23.62
C ALA A 408 -12.67 -9.53 -24.06
N ILE A 409 -11.97 -10.16 -25.02
CA ILE A 409 -12.29 -11.52 -25.49
C ILE A 409 -12.00 -12.55 -24.40
N GLU A 410 -10.88 -12.44 -23.68
CA GLU A 410 -10.59 -13.36 -22.56
C GLU A 410 -11.60 -13.17 -21.41
N ALA A 411 -12.02 -11.94 -21.12
CA ALA A 411 -13.10 -11.67 -20.16
C ALA A 411 -14.42 -12.32 -20.59
N SER A 412 -14.76 -12.22 -21.89
CA SER A 412 -15.94 -12.86 -22.48
C SER A 412 -15.88 -14.39 -22.40
N LYS A 413 -14.73 -15.01 -22.67
CA LYS A 413 -14.56 -16.46 -22.56
C LYS A 413 -14.72 -16.95 -21.13
N LEU A 414 -14.21 -16.19 -20.16
CA LEU A 414 -14.29 -16.53 -18.74
C LEU A 414 -15.73 -16.43 -18.21
N ALA A 415 -16.47 -15.39 -18.58
CA ALA A 415 -17.88 -15.23 -18.19
C ALA A 415 -18.84 -16.14 -18.98
N PHE A 416 -18.58 -16.34 -20.27
CA PHE A 416 -19.48 -17.02 -21.21
C PHE A 416 -18.78 -18.16 -21.98
N PRO A 417 -18.29 -19.20 -21.29
CA PRO A 417 -17.59 -20.31 -21.93
C PRO A 417 -18.49 -21.09 -22.90
N ASN A 418 -19.81 -21.08 -22.67
CA ASN A 418 -20.81 -21.80 -23.46
C ASN A 418 -21.55 -20.92 -24.48
N GLY A 419 -21.10 -19.67 -24.66
CA GLY A 419 -21.75 -18.69 -25.52
C GLY A 419 -22.78 -17.81 -24.80
N ALA A 420 -23.28 -16.80 -25.51
CA ALA A 420 -24.24 -15.82 -24.99
C ALA A 420 -25.23 -15.43 -26.09
N ASN A 421 -26.52 -15.39 -25.78
CA ASN A 421 -27.54 -15.05 -26.77
C ASN A 421 -27.45 -13.59 -27.24
N SER A 422 -27.03 -12.71 -26.33
CA SER A 422 -26.86 -11.28 -26.55
C SER A 422 -25.40 -10.89 -26.31
N LEU A 423 -24.95 -9.81 -26.94
CA LEU A 423 -23.67 -9.16 -26.64
C LEU A 423 -23.83 -7.63 -26.66
N VAL A 424 -22.99 -6.94 -25.91
CA VAL A 424 -22.86 -5.49 -25.93
C VAL A 424 -21.52 -5.11 -26.53
N VAL A 425 -21.49 -4.14 -27.43
CA VAL A 425 -20.26 -3.62 -28.07
C VAL A 425 -20.14 -2.14 -27.80
N ALA A 426 -18.98 -1.73 -27.31
CA ALA A 426 -18.63 -0.32 -27.14
C ALA A 426 -17.28 0.01 -27.78
N SER A 427 -16.98 1.29 -27.93
CA SER A 427 -15.68 1.73 -28.43
C SER A 427 -14.58 1.39 -27.42
N GLY A 428 -13.52 0.75 -27.88
CA GLY A 428 -12.30 0.57 -27.10
C GLY A 428 -11.39 1.81 -27.13
N GLU A 429 -11.72 2.84 -27.92
CA GLU A 429 -10.87 4.02 -28.12
C GLU A 429 -11.37 5.24 -27.34
N ASN A 430 -12.66 5.25 -26.97
CA ASN A 430 -13.30 6.33 -26.21
C ASN A 430 -14.26 5.75 -25.16
N TRP A 431 -14.13 6.21 -23.91
CA TRP A 431 -14.78 5.64 -22.73
C TRP A 431 -16.18 6.17 -22.37
N PRO A 432 -16.58 7.44 -22.62
CA PRO A 432 -17.77 8.01 -21.99
C PRO A 432 -19.08 7.29 -22.33
N ASP A 433 -19.20 6.83 -23.58
CA ASP A 433 -20.35 6.06 -24.03
C ASP A 433 -20.31 4.61 -23.51
N ALA A 434 -19.14 4.12 -23.13
CA ALA A 434 -18.90 2.72 -22.79
C ALA A 434 -19.12 2.40 -21.31
N VAL A 435 -18.88 3.35 -20.41
CA VAL A 435 -18.89 3.13 -18.94
C VAL A 435 -20.25 2.71 -18.38
N THR A 436 -21.36 3.10 -19.02
CA THR A 436 -22.71 2.68 -18.58
C THR A 436 -23.14 1.32 -19.15
N ALA A 437 -22.36 0.75 -20.07
CA ALA A 437 -22.71 -0.48 -20.78
C ALA A 437 -22.79 -1.72 -19.86
N SER A 438 -22.05 -1.73 -18.75
CA SER A 438 -22.02 -2.83 -17.78
C SER A 438 -23.41 -3.14 -17.20
N ALA A 439 -24.22 -2.12 -16.92
CA ALA A 439 -25.60 -2.29 -16.44
C ALA A 439 -26.49 -3.03 -17.45
N LEU A 440 -26.39 -2.63 -18.72
CA LEU A 440 -27.14 -3.24 -19.80
C LEU A 440 -26.68 -4.67 -20.09
N ALA A 441 -25.37 -4.89 -20.07
CA ALA A 441 -24.77 -6.21 -20.19
C ALA A 441 -25.29 -7.15 -19.08
N GLY A 442 -25.42 -6.64 -17.84
CA GLY A 442 -26.02 -7.36 -16.71
C GLY A 442 -27.46 -7.79 -16.97
N ARG A 443 -28.32 -6.86 -17.39
CA ARG A 443 -29.73 -7.18 -17.70
C ARG A 443 -29.89 -8.15 -18.87
N LEU A 444 -29.00 -8.08 -19.85
CA LEU A 444 -29.01 -8.99 -20.99
C LEU A 444 -28.30 -10.32 -20.72
N GLN A 445 -27.62 -10.45 -19.57
CA GLN A 445 -26.72 -11.57 -19.26
C GLN A 445 -25.75 -11.81 -20.42
N ALA A 446 -25.01 -10.75 -20.79
CA ALA A 446 -24.25 -10.65 -22.03
C ALA A 446 -22.81 -10.18 -21.78
N PRO A 447 -21.83 -10.62 -22.59
CA PRO A 447 -20.48 -10.06 -22.54
C PRO A 447 -20.45 -8.64 -23.09
N LEU A 448 -19.52 -7.84 -22.56
CA LEU A 448 -19.15 -6.53 -23.09
C LEU A 448 -17.85 -6.67 -23.89
N LEU A 449 -17.93 -6.45 -25.20
CA LEU A 449 -16.80 -6.48 -26.12
C LEU A 449 -16.43 -5.07 -26.60
N LEU A 450 -15.18 -4.92 -27.04
CA LEU A 450 -14.66 -3.66 -27.55
C LEU A 450 -14.41 -3.73 -29.06
N THR A 451 -14.56 -2.59 -29.73
CA THR A 451 -14.24 -2.42 -31.16
C THR A 451 -13.43 -1.15 -31.39
N ARG A 452 -12.72 -1.06 -32.52
CA ARG A 452 -12.26 0.25 -33.01
C ARG A 452 -13.46 1.02 -33.52
N GLY A 453 -13.36 2.35 -33.57
CA GLY A 453 -14.43 3.19 -34.10
C GLY A 453 -14.71 2.95 -35.58
N ASP A 454 -13.68 2.63 -36.36
CA ASP A 454 -13.76 2.52 -37.81
C ASP A 454 -13.92 1.08 -38.34
N ALA A 455 -13.51 0.07 -37.58
CA ALA A 455 -13.53 -1.32 -38.02
C ALA A 455 -13.64 -2.32 -36.85
N LEU A 456 -14.38 -3.40 -37.07
CA LEU A 456 -14.47 -4.52 -36.13
C LEU A 456 -13.17 -5.36 -36.24
N PRO A 457 -12.35 -5.48 -35.17
CA PRO A 457 -11.16 -6.32 -35.22
C PRO A 457 -11.52 -7.78 -35.53
N THR A 458 -10.67 -8.47 -36.29
CA THR A 458 -10.92 -9.87 -36.68
C THR A 458 -11.08 -10.79 -35.47
N ALA A 459 -10.25 -10.62 -34.43
CA ALA A 459 -10.37 -11.39 -33.19
C ALA A 459 -11.73 -11.18 -32.50
N VAL A 460 -12.26 -9.95 -32.51
CA VAL A 460 -13.58 -9.64 -31.93
C VAL A 460 -14.68 -10.29 -32.77
N ALA A 461 -14.57 -10.27 -34.09
CA ALA A 461 -15.50 -10.96 -34.98
C ALA A 461 -15.54 -12.49 -34.73
N GLU A 462 -14.38 -13.11 -34.49
CA GLU A 462 -14.26 -14.51 -34.13
C GLU A 462 -14.91 -14.82 -32.78
N GLU A 463 -14.77 -13.92 -31.80
CA GLU A 463 -15.43 -14.05 -30.50
C GLU A 463 -16.95 -13.91 -30.60
N VAL A 464 -17.46 -12.96 -31.39
CA VAL A 464 -18.90 -12.86 -31.70
C VAL A 464 -19.42 -14.17 -32.30
N TRP A 465 -18.66 -14.78 -33.20
CA TRP A 465 -19.00 -16.06 -33.79
C TRP A 465 -18.98 -17.20 -32.76
N ARG A 466 -17.97 -17.25 -31.88
CA ARG A 466 -17.86 -18.24 -30.79
C ARG A 466 -19.04 -18.15 -29.84
N LEU A 467 -19.45 -16.93 -29.48
CA LEU A 467 -20.56 -16.69 -28.58
C LEU A 467 -21.90 -17.17 -29.15
N GLY A 468 -22.03 -17.22 -30.47
CA GLY A 468 -23.27 -17.61 -31.15
C GLY A 468 -24.40 -16.62 -30.90
N SER A 469 -24.08 -15.35 -30.66
CA SER A 469 -25.06 -14.33 -30.29
C SER A 469 -26.02 -14.01 -31.44
N SER A 470 -27.31 -13.94 -31.09
CA SER A 470 -28.39 -13.55 -32.01
C SER A 470 -28.82 -12.09 -31.82
N THR A 471 -28.30 -11.41 -30.79
CA THR A 471 -28.56 -9.99 -30.55
C THR A 471 -27.25 -9.26 -30.24
N ALA A 472 -27.00 -8.12 -30.88
CA ALA A 472 -25.91 -7.22 -30.54
C ALA A 472 -26.43 -5.80 -30.28
N VAL A 473 -26.02 -5.22 -29.15
CA VAL A 473 -26.30 -3.81 -28.83
C VAL A 473 -25.01 -3.01 -28.95
N VAL A 474 -24.99 -2.03 -29.83
CA VAL A 474 -23.86 -1.10 -30.00
C VAL A 474 -24.10 0.15 -29.18
N ILE A 475 -23.15 0.53 -28.34
CA ILE A 475 -23.23 1.72 -27.50
C ILE A 475 -22.39 2.84 -28.09
N GLY A 476 -22.98 4.03 -28.15
CA GLY A 476 -22.36 5.24 -28.70
C GLY A 476 -22.78 5.55 -30.13
N GLY A 477 -22.65 6.82 -30.50
CA GLY A 477 -23.00 7.32 -31.83
C GLY A 477 -22.05 6.83 -32.94
N GLU A 478 -22.34 7.20 -34.19
CA GLU A 478 -21.52 6.83 -35.35
C GLU A 478 -20.06 7.30 -35.25
N GLY A 479 -19.80 8.39 -34.51
CA GLY A 479 -18.44 8.88 -34.26
C GLY A 479 -17.63 8.02 -33.28
N ALA A 480 -18.29 7.26 -32.40
CA ALA A 480 -17.63 6.34 -31.48
C ALA A 480 -17.53 4.92 -32.05
N VAL A 481 -18.59 4.47 -32.75
CA VAL A 481 -18.64 3.19 -33.45
C VAL A 481 -19.35 3.39 -34.78
N SER A 482 -18.63 3.32 -35.88
CA SER A 482 -19.15 3.60 -37.23
C SER A 482 -20.18 2.59 -37.72
N GLU A 483 -20.94 2.96 -38.76
CA GLU A 483 -21.86 2.05 -39.45
C GLU A 483 -21.15 0.87 -40.14
N ALA A 484 -19.85 0.99 -40.44
CA ALA A 484 -19.06 -0.12 -40.95
C ALA A 484 -18.96 -1.26 -39.92
N VAL A 485 -18.74 -0.92 -38.65
CA VAL A 485 -18.74 -1.89 -37.54
C VAL A 485 -20.13 -2.53 -37.37
N VAL A 486 -21.19 -1.73 -37.37
CA VAL A 486 -22.58 -2.24 -37.30
C VAL A 486 -22.89 -3.20 -38.45
N THR A 487 -22.43 -2.88 -39.66
CA THR A 487 -22.60 -3.73 -40.84
C THR A 487 -21.85 -5.06 -40.68
N ALA A 488 -20.63 -5.03 -40.16
CA ALA A 488 -19.85 -6.23 -39.86
C ALA A 488 -20.55 -7.11 -38.80
N LEU A 489 -21.06 -6.51 -37.72
CA LEU A 489 -21.82 -7.22 -36.69
C LEU A 489 -23.08 -7.87 -37.25
N LYS A 490 -23.84 -7.17 -38.10
CA LYS A 490 -25.03 -7.73 -38.78
C LYS A 490 -24.69 -8.96 -39.63
N ALA A 491 -23.53 -8.95 -40.28
CA ALA A 491 -23.08 -10.09 -41.07
C ALA A 491 -22.75 -11.32 -40.20
N LEU A 492 -22.27 -11.11 -38.97
CA LEU A 492 -21.94 -12.19 -38.02
C LEU A 492 -23.18 -12.72 -37.29
N VAL A 493 -24.04 -11.82 -36.81
CA VAL A 493 -25.29 -12.15 -36.09
C VAL A 493 -26.37 -12.72 -37.03
N GLY A 494 -26.24 -12.49 -38.34
CA GLY A 494 -27.07 -13.11 -39.37
C GLY A 494 -28.50 -12.57 -39.37
N THR A 495 -29.48 -13.45 -39.12
CA THR A 495 -30.90 -13.06 -39.07
C THR A 495 -31.33 -12.45 -37.74
N GLY A 496 -30.40 -12.36 -36.78
CA GLY A 496 -30.62 -11.74 -35.49
C GLY A 496 -30.67 -10.21 -35.55
N GLU A 497 -30.73 -9.58 -34.38
CA GLU A 497 -30.91 -8.14 -34.25
C GLU A 497 -29.58 -7.44 -33.93
N VAL A 498 -29.32 -6.31 -34.60
CA VAL A 498 -28.25 -5.38 -34.22
C VAL A 498 -28.86 -4.00 -34.06
N ARG A 499 -28.83 -3.46 -32.84
CA ARG A 499 -29.39 -2.15 -32.49
C ARG A 499 -28.34 -1.25 -31.85
N ARG A 500 -28.54 0.06 -31.95
CA ARG A 500 -27.63 1.08 -31.42
C ARG A 500 -28.34 1.90 -30.35
N LEU A 501 -27.66 2.15 -29.23
CA LEU A 501 -28.07 3.11 -28.21
C LEU A 501 -27.06 4.27 -28.20
N ALA A 502 -27.54 5.48 -28.48
CA ALA A 502 -26.69 6.65 -28.63
C ALA A 502 -27.49 7.94 -28.39
N GLY A 503 -26.80 8.94 -27.85
CA GLY A 503 -27.26 10.33 -27.80
C GLY A 503 -26.32 11.28 -28.55
N ALA A 504 -26.64 12.58 -28.57
CA ALA A 504 -25.76 13.60 -29.12
C ALA A 504 -24.55 13.88 -28.20
N THR A 505 -24.68 13.54 -26.92
CA THR A 505 -23.63 13.67 -25.90
C THR A 505 -23.48 12.38 -25.09
N ARG A 506 -22.36 12.23 -24.38
CA ARG A 506 -22.13 11.11 -23.44
C ARG A 506 -23.24 10.95 -22.41
N TYR A 507 -23.85 12.07 -21.98
CA TYR A 507 -24.93 12.08 -21.01
C TYR A 507 -26.22 11.54 -21.62
N GLU A 508 -26.54 11.93 -22.85
CA GLU A 508 -27.71 11.41 -23.56
C GLU A 508 -27.51 9.94 -23.98
N THR A 509 -26.28 9.52 -24.31
CA THR A 509 -25.98 8.09 -24.51
C THR A 509 -26.20 7.31 -23.22
N ALA A 510 -25.72 7.82 -22.08
CA ALA A 510 -25.96 7.21 -20.77
C ALA A 510 -27.45 7.11 -20.45
N ASP A 511 -28.23 8.15 -20.72
CA ASP A 511 -29.70 8.13 -20.57
C ASP A 511 -30.33 7.05 -21.45
N ALA A 512 -29.95 6.96 -22.73
CA ALA A 512 -30.48 5.94 -23.64
C ALA A 512 -30.15 4.51 -23.17
N VAL A 513 -28.98 4.29 -22.56
CA VAL A 513 -28.62 3.01 -21.95
C VAL A 513 -29.43 2.75 -20.67
N ALA A 514 -29.62 3.76 -19.82
CA ALA A 514 -30.41 3.66 -18.59
C ALA A 514 -31.90 3.34 -18.88
N HIS A 515 -32.52 4.06 -19.82
CA HIS A 515 -33.87 3.80 -20.32
C HIS A 515 -34.04 2.34 -20.75
N GLU A 516 -33.06 1.81 -21.49
CA GLU A 516 -33.10 0.43 -21.96
C GLU A 516 -32.94 -0.58 -20.81
N VAL A 517 -32.04 -0.33 -19.86
CA VAL A 517 -31.85 -1.17 -18.66
C VAL A 517 -33.18 -1.29 -17.89
N VAL A 518 -33.84 -0.16 -17.66
CA VAL A 518 -35.12 -0.08 -16.96
C VAL A 518 -36.24 -0.72 -17.77
N ALA A 519 -36.29 -0.47 -19.09
CA ALA A 519 -37.29 -1.07 -19.98
C ALA A 519 -37.20 -2.60 -20.01
N ILE A 520 -35.98 -3.16 -20.02
CA ILE A 520 -35.76 -4.61 -19.93
C ILE A 520 -36.17 -5.15 -18.56
N ALA A 521 -35.82 -4.44 -17.48
CA ALA A 521 -36.19 -4.84 -16.12
C ALA A 521 -37.72 -4.83 -15.91
N GLY A 522 -38.43 -3.87 -16.51
CA GLY A 522 -39.87 -3.76 -16.40
C GLY A 522 -40.34 -3.71 -14.94
N SER A 523 -41.18 -4.66 -14.54
CA SER A 523 -41.66 -4.73 -13.14
C SER A 523 -40.62 -5.25 -12.14
N GLU A 524 -39.46 -5.73 -12.60
CA GLU A 524 -38.35 -6.19 -11.75
C GLU A 524 -37.34 -5.07 -11.45
N PHE A 525 -37.59 -3.85 -11.93
CA PHE A 525 -36.77 -2.71 -11.54
C PHE A 525 -37.04 -2.35 -10.08
N ASP A 526 -35.99 -2.31 -9.27
CA ASP A 526 -36.04 -2.04 -7.83
C ASP A 526 -36.15 -0.55 -7.48
N GLY A 527 -36.10 0.32 -8.49
CA GLY A 527 -36.17 1.77 -8.33
C GLY A 527 -34.83 2.43 -7.99
N ILE A 528 -33.73 1.68 -7.90
CA ILE A 528 -32.42 2.23 -7.51
C ILE A 528 -31.58 2.51 -8.76
N ALA A 529 -30.95 3.70 -8.81
CA ALA A 529 -30.02 4.07 -9.87
C ALA A 529 -28.70 4.62 -9.32
N PHE A 530 -27.61 4.40 -10.08
CA PHE A 530 -26.32 5.01 -9.81
C PHE A 530 -26.19 6.35 -10.55
N VAL A 531 -25.55 7.33 -9.90
CA VAL A 531 -25.24 8.64 -10.49
C VAL A 531 -23.74 8.88 -10.38
N ALA A 532 -23.06 9.03 -11.50
CA ALA A 532 -21.61 9.25 -11.53
C ALA A 532 -21.22 10.41 -12.46
N THR A 533 -19.96 10.84 -12.35
CA THR A 533 -19.46 11.89 -13.24
C THR A 533 -19.28 11.39 -14.67
N GLY A 534 -19.62 12.22 -15.65
CA GLY A 534 -19.24 11.99 -17.05
C GLY A 534 -17.93 12.69 -17.44
N GLY A 535 -17.25 13.35 -16.50
CA GLY A 535 -15.99 14.09 -16.75
C GLY A 535 -14.75 13.19 -16.66
N THR A 536 -14.75 12.22 -15.75
CA THR A 536 -13.74 11.18 -15.57
C THR A 536 -14.43 9.81 -15.54
N PHE A 537 -13.65 8.71 -15.57
CA PHE A 537 -14.21 7.36 -15.65
C PHE A 537 -14.14 6.57 -14.36
N ALA A 538 -13.17 6.83 -13.48
CA ALA A 538 -12.78 5.85 -12.46
C ALA A 538 -13.89 5.49 -11.46
N ASP A 539 -14.65 6.47 -10.95
CA ASP A 539 -15.74 6.21 -9.99
C ASP A 539 -16.88 5.39 -10.61
N ALA A 540 -17.25 5.72 -11.85
CA ALA A 540 -18.27 5.01 -12.60
C ALA A 540 -17.80 3.61 -13.03
N LEU A 541 -16.50 3.48 -13.34
CA LEU A 541 -15.87 2.24 -13.77
C LEU A 541 -15.77 1.23 -12.62
N ALA A 542 -15.39 1.70 -11.42
CA ALA A 542 -15.35 0.87 -10.21
C ALA A 542 -16.69 0.21 -9.90
N ALA A 543 -17.80 0.87 -10.23
CA ALA A 543 -19.15 0.32 -10.07
C ALA A 543 -19.59 -0.63 -11.19
N SER A 544 -18.73 -0.97 -12.17
CA SER A 544 -19.11 -1.87 -13.27
C SER A 544 -19.60 -3.26 -12.79
N PRO A 545 -18.93 -3.95 -11.84
CA PRO A 545 -19.42 -5.23 -11.34
C PRO A 545 -20.78 -5.09 -10.64
N LEU A 546 -20.93 -4.03 -9.84
CA LEU A 546 -22.15 -3.73 -9.11
C LEU A 546 -23.33 -3.42 -10.05
N ALA A 547 -23.10 -2.56 -11.04
CA ALA A 547 -24.10 -2.20 -12.03
C ALA A 547 -24.53 -3.41 -12.87
N TYR A 548 -23.60 -4.31 -13.20
CA TYR A 548 -23.91 -5.56 -13.90
C TYR A 548 -24.73 -6.51 -13.01
N ALA A 549 -24.27 -6.79 -11.79
CA ALA A 549 -24.88 -7.79 -10.91
C ALA A 549 -26.28 -7.35 -10.42
N ALA A 550 -26.44 -6.09 -10.04
CA ALA A 550 -27.73 -5.53 -9.63
C ALA A 550 -28.63 -5.20 -10.83
N GLY A 551 -28.05 -5.06 -12.03
CA GLY A 551 -28.77 -4.62 -13.23
C GLY A 551 -29.40 -3.24 -13.06
N ARG A 552 -28.73 -2.32 -12.36
CA ARG A 552 -29.23 -0.97 -12.08
C ARG A 552 -28.67 0.03 -13.09
N PRO A 553 -29.49 0.98 -13.58
CA PRO A 553 -29.04 1.98 -14.54
C PRO A 553 -27.98 2.91 -13.92
N VAL A 554 -27.03 3.35 -14.75
CA VAL A 554 -26.03 4.35 -14.40
C VAL A 554 -26.29 5.61 -15.21
N TYR A 555 -26.59 6.72 -14.51
CA TYR A 555 -26.74 8.04 -15.12
C TYR A 555 -25.46 8.84 -14.95
N LEU A 556 -25.10 9.58 -16.00
CA LEU A 556 -23.94 10.48 -15.96
C LEU A 556 -24.37 11.94 -15.81
N THR A 557 -23.55 12.71 -15.10
CA THR A 557 -23.70 14.16 -14.95
C THR A 557 -22.34 14.85 -14.91
N PRO A 558 -22.20 16.11 -15.36
CA PRO A 558 -21.05 16.93 -14.97
C PRO A 558 -21.15 17.30 -13.49
N ALA A 559 -20.05 17.78 -12.91
CA ALA A 559 -19.98 18.11 -11.48
C ALA A 559 -20.99 19.21 -11.09
N GLU A 560 -21.22 20.18 -11.98
CA GLU A 560 -22.19 21.26 -11.82
C GLU A 560 -23.65 20.83 -12.02
N GLY A 561 -23.91 19.60 -12.46
CA GLY A 561 -25.24 19.10 -12.78
C GLY A 561 -25.68 19.40 -14.21
N ARG A 562 -26.75 18.73 -14.63
CA ARG A 562 -27.44 19.01 -15.91
C ARG A 562 -28.94 18.96 -15.71
N SER A 563 -29.66 19.86 -16.38
CA SER A 563 -31.10 20.05 -16.17
C SER A 563 -31.97 18.83 -16.47
N ALA A 564 -31.49 17.90 -17.31
CA ALA A 564 -32.25 16.72 -17.70
C ALA A 564 -32.15 15.57 -16.67
N LEU A 565 -31.08 15.50 -15.87
CA LEU A 565 -30.73 14.31 -15.07
C LEU A 565 -31.91 13.78 -14.24
N VAL A 566 -32.47 14.62 -13.38
CA VAL A 566 -33.57 14.21 -12.48
C VAL A 566 -34.84 13.89 -13.25
N GLY A 567 -35.11 14.60 -14.35
CA GLY A 567 -36.26 14.34 -15.21
C GLY A 567 -36.19 12.97 -15.89
N GLU A 568 -35.02 12.58 -16.38
CA GLU A 568 -34.77 11.25 -16.97
C GLU A 568 -34.94 10.16 -15.92
N MET A 569 -34.30 10.30 -14.75
CA MET A 569 -34.41 9.34 -13.64
C MET A 569 -35.86 9.14 -13.18
N VAL A 570 -36.61 10.23 -12.99
CA VAL A 570 -38.03 10.13 -12.60
C VAL A 570 -38.88 9.53 -13.72
N GLY A 571 -38.58 9.84 -14.98
CA GLY A 571 -39.24 9.25 -16.15
C GLY A 571 -39.08 7.73 -16.23
N ASP A 572 -37.91 7.24 -15.82
CA ASP A 572 -37.57 5.83 -15.68
C ASP A 572 -38.12 5.17 -14.40
N GLY A 573 -38.79 5.94 -13.53
CA GLY A 573 -39.35 5.41 -12.28
C GLY A 573 -38.30 5.14 -11.20
N VAL A 574 -37.14 5.81 -11.26
CA VAL A 574 -36.17 5.80 -10.16
C VAL A 574 -36.80 6.42 -8.92
N THR A 575 -36.58 5.78 -7.77
CA THR A 575 -37.03 6.23 -6.45
C THR A 575 -35.88 6.50 -5.49
N ASP A 576 -34.72 5.91 -5.75
CA ASP A 576 -33.55 5.91 -4.87
C ASP A 576 -32.28 6.12 -5.72
N ALA A 577 -31.36 6.97 -5.25
CA ALA A 577 -30.17 7.34 -6.00
C ALA A 577 -28.90 7.13 -5.16
N ILE A 578 -27.91 6.46 -5.74
CA ILE A 578 -26.60 6.25 -5.14
C ILE A 578 -25.57 7.03 -5.96
N ILE A 579 -24.98 8.06 -5.34
CA ILE A 579 -23.96 8.88 -5.98
C ILE A 579 -22.60 8.20 -5.82
N LEU A 580 -21.87 8.08 -6.92
CA LEU A 580 -20.53 7.49 -6.98
C LEU A 580 -19.49 8.60 -7.17
N GLY A 581 -18.53 8.68 -6.25
CA GLY A 581 -17.46 9.66 -6.25
C GLY A 581 -17.73 10.88 -5.37
N GLY A 582 -16.67 11.64 -5.09
CA GLY A 582 -16.69 12.82 -4.23
C GLY A 582 -17.45 14.02 -4.82
N THR A 583 -17.49 15.12 -4.08
CA THR A 583 -18.17 16.37 -4.49
C THR A 583 -17.48 17.08 -5.67
N SER A 584 -16.21 16.76 -5.95
CA SER A 584 -15.51 17.21 -7.16
C SER A 584 -15.98 16.49 -8.43
N ALA A 585 -16.47 15.25 -8.29
CA ALA A 585 -16.99 14.44 -9.39
C ALA A 585 -18.49 14.71 -9.64
N VAL A 586 -19.29 14.63 -8.57
CA VAL A 586 -20.74 14.92 -8.58
C VAL A 586 -21.01 15.95 -7.49
N GLY A 587 -21.20 17.21 -7.88
CA GLY A 587 -21.28 18.35 -6.98
C GLY A 587 -22.42 18.28 -5.98
N SER A 588 -22.23 18.95 -4.84
CA SER A 588 -23.25 19.02 -3.77
C SER A 588 -24.58 19.62 -4.25
N ALA A 589 -24.56 20.46 -5.29
CA ALA A 589 -25.79 20.98 -5.91
C ALA A 589 -26.63 19.87 -6.55
N VAL A 590 -25.98 18.90 -7.21
CA VAL A 590 -26.64 17.73 -7.81
C VAL A 590 -27.23 16.84 -6.71
N GLU A 591 -26.46 16.60 -5.65
CA GLU A 591 -26.94 15.83 -4.50
C GLU A 591 -28.15 16.48 -3.84
N LEU A 592 -28.13 17.81 -3.64
CA LEU A 592 -29.28 18.55 -3.12
C LEU A 592 -30.51 18.44 -4.04
N GLU A 593 -30.32 18.45 -5.36
CA GLU A 593 -31.40 18.27 -6.33
C GLU A 593 -32.02 16.86 -6.23
N LEU A 594 -31.19 15.82 -6.15
CA LEU A 594 -31.61 14.44 -5.95
C LEU A 594 -32.35 14.27 -4.61
N VAL A 595 -31.79 14.82 -3.52
CA VAL A 595 -32.42 14.80 -2.18
C VAL A 595 -33.75 15.53 -2.18
N SER A 596 -33.87 16.64 -2.92
CA SER A 596 -35.14 17.38 -3.02
C SER A 596 -36.23 16.57 -3.74
N THR A 597 -35.83 15.68 -4.65
CA THR A 597 -36.75 14.87 -5.48
C THR A 597 -37.10 13.55 -4.81
N PHE A 598 -36.09 12.81 -4.37
CA PHE A 598 -36.23 11.46 -3.82
C PHE A 598 -36.34 11.47 -2.29
N GLY A 599 -35.78 12.46 -1.60
CA GLY A 599 -35.80 12.57 -0.14
C GLY A 599 -34.51 12.10 0.52
N THR A 600 -34.21 12.65 1.70
CA THR A 600 -32.92 12.49 2.40
C THR A 600 -32.55 11.05 2.78
N GLY A 601 -33.53 10.16 2.93
CA GLY A 601 -33.28 8.74 3.25
C GLY A 601 -33.16 7.82 2.04
N ARG A 602 -33.25 8.37 0.82
CA ARG A 602 -33.24 7.64 -0.46
C ARG A 602 -32.13 8.10 -1.40
N VAL A 603 -31.25 8.96 -0.90
CA VAL A 603 -30.04 9.40 -1.60
C VAL A 603 -28.86 9.11 -0.70
N SER A 604 -27.91 8.34 -1.21
CA SER A 604 -26.64 8.05 -0.54
C SER A 604 -25.47 8.40 -1.46
N ARG A 605 -24.28 8.55 -0.88
CA ARG A 605 -23.05 8.79 -1.60
C ARG A 605 -21.99 7.78 -1.15
N ILE A 606 -21.33 7.17 -2.13
CA ILE A 606 -20.16 6.31 -1.94
C ILE A 606 -18.98 7.03 -2.58
N ALA A 607 -18.03 7.46 -1.75
CA ALA A 607 -16.90 8.26 -2.19
C ALA A 607 -15.71 8.00 -1.27
N GLY A 608 -14.51 8.01 -1.85
CA GLY A 608 -13.26 8.05 -1.11
C GLY A 608 -12.42 9.27 -1.44
N VAL A 609 -11.26 9.39 -0.80
CA VAL A 609 -10.33 10.52 -0.98
C VAL A 609 -9.81 10.59 -2.41
N ASN A 610 -9.52 9.43 -3.00
CA ASN A 610 -9.17 9.29 -4.41
C ASN A 610 -9.95 8.14 -5.09
N ARG A 611 -9.62 7.83 -6.35
CA ARG A 611 -10.32 6.82 -7.16
C ARG A 611 -10.17 5.39 -6.63
N TYR A 612 -9.10 5.09 -5.91
CA TYR A 612 -8.82 3.78 -5.35
C TYR A 612 -9.65 3.58 -4.08
N ASP A 613 -9.75 4.61 -3.23
CA ASP A 613 -10.66 4.62 -2.07
C ASP A 613 -12.13 4.50 -2.50
N THR A 614 -12.55 5.24 -3.53
CA THR A 614 -13.92 5.11 -4.06
C THR A 614 -14.16 3.69 -4.55
N ALA A 615 -13.19 3.05 -5.22
CA ALA A 615 -13.35 1.68 -5.69
C ALA A 615 -13.49 0.66 -4.55
N ALA A 616 -12.67 0.78 -3.50
CA ALA A 616 -12.79 -0.04 -2.29
C ALA A 616 -14.16 0.15 -1.63
N ALA A 617 -14.62 1.40 -1.45
CA ALA A 617 -15.92 1.69 -0.86
C ALA A 617 -17.11 1.16 -1.70
N VAL A 618 -16.98 1.15 -3.03
CA VAL A 618 -17.98 0.57 -3.94
C VAL A 618 -17.98 -0.96 -3.85
N ALA A 619 -16.83 -1.60 -3.71
CA ALA A 619 -16.72 -3.05 -3.50
C ALA A 619 -17.41 -3.45 -2.18
N GLU A 620 -17.11 -2.76 -1.08
CA GLU A 620 -17.74 -2.95 0.23
C GLU A 620 -19.26 -2.82 0.20
N TYR A 621 -19.75 -1.78 -0.49
CA TYR A 621 -21.17 -1.58 -0.69
C TYR A 621 -21.78 -2.77 -1.45
N GLY A 622 -21.13 -3.21 -2.52
CA GLY A 622 -21.61 -4.31 -3.35
C GLY A 622 -21.71 -5.63 -2.60
N VAL A 623 -20.76 -5.94 -1.72
CA VAL A 623 -20.80 -7.15 -0.87
C VAL A 623 -21.88 -7.02 0.20
N SER A 624 -21.90 -5.89 0.92
CA SER A 624 -22.79 -5.71 2.06
C SER A 624 -24.26 -5.51 1.69
N GLN A 625 -24.56 -4.91 0.53
CA GLN A 625 -25.92 -4.55 0.13
C GLN A 625 -26.48 -5.36 -1.05
N ASP A 626 -25.63 -5.74 -2.01
CA ASP A 626 -26.08 -6.32 -3.29
C ASP A 626 -25.61 -7.77 -3.51
N GLY A 627 -25.01 -8.40 -2.49
CA GLY A 627 -24.69 -9.82 -2.50
C GLY A 627 -23.54 -10.22 -3.41
N LEU A 628 -22.66 -9.27 -3.75
CA LEU A 628 -21.35 -9.59 -4.34
C LEU A 628 -20.47 -10.32 -3.30
N SER A 629 -19.37 -10.88 -3.77
CA SER A 629 -18.38 -11.57 -2.95
C SER A 629 -16.98 -11.02 -3.20
N TRP A 630 -16.16 -11.05 -2.15
CA TRP A 630 -14.72 -10.85 -2.26
C TRP A 630 -14.03 -12.02 -2.97
N ASP A 631 -14.61 -13.23 -2.96
CA ASP A 631 -14.05 -14.35 -3.71
C ASP A 631 -14.11 -14.07 -5.22
N GLY A 632 -12.96 -14.18 -5.88
CA GLY A 632 -12.80 -13.80 -7.29
C GLY A 632 -12.54 -12.31 -7.52
N VAL A 633 -12.19 -11.54 -6.48
CA VAL A 633 -11.94 -10.10 -6.57
C VAL A 633 -10.99 -9.78 -7.73
N GLY A 634 -11.38 -8.80 -8.54
CA GLY A 634 -10.58 -8.38 -9.68
C GLY A 634 -9.75 -7.13 -9.42
N LEU A 635 -8.51 -7.11 -9.89
CA LEU A 635 -7.66 -5.93 -9.92
C LEU A 635 -7.51 -5.41 -11.35
N ALA A 636 -7.79 -4.13 -11.53
CA ALA A 636 -7.62 -3.45 -12.81
C ALA A 636 -6.94 -2.09 -12.63
N THR A 637 -6.21 -1.63 -13.65
CA THR A 637 -5.60 -0.31 -13.61
C THR A 637 -6.66 0.79 -13.46
N GLY A 638 -6.42 1.75 -12.57
CA GLY A 638 -7.20 2.98 -12.45
C GLY A 638 -6.72 4.09 -13.41
N ALA A 639 -5.65 3.84 -14.18
CA ALA A 639 -5.03 4.82 -15.08
C ALA A 639 -5.58 4.79 -16.53
N ASP A 640 -6.07 3.63 -16.98
CA ASP A 640 -6.79 3.45 -18.26
C ASP A 640 -8.13 2.73 -17.99
N PHE A 641 -9.03 2.70 -18.98
CA PHE A 641 -10.41 2.20 -18.81
C PHE A 641 -10.75 0.83 -19.42
N PRO A 642 -10.14 0.34 -20.52
CA PRO A 642 -10.70 -0.79 -21.28
C PRO A 642 -10.75 -2.11 -20.52
N ASP A 643 -9.69 -2.41 -19.76
CA ASP A 643 -9.54 -3.67 -19.03
C ASP A 643 -10.52 -3.73 -17.85
N ALA A 644 -10.61 -2.64 -17.07
CA ALA A 644 -11.58 -2.50 -15.98
C ALA A 644 -13.03 -2.46 -16.47
N LEU A 645 -13.30 -1.96 -17.68
CA LEU A 645 -14.65 -1.88 -18.22
C LEU A 645 -15.21 -3.27 -18.54
N THR A 646 -14.45 -4.03 -19.33
CA THR A 646 -14.86 -5.37 -19.77
C THR A 646 -14.67 -6.40 -18.67
N GLY A 647 -13.58 -6.29 -17.90
CA GLY A 647 -13.33 -7.08 -16.71
C GLY A 647 -14.34 -6.82 -15.61
N GLY A 648 -14.77 -5.57 -15.39
CA GLY A 648 -15.80 -5.23 -14.41
C GLY A 648 -17.15 -5.88 -14.72
N ALA A 649 -17.59 -5.85 -15.98
CA ALA A 649 -18.79 -6.57 -16.42
C ALA A 649 -18.65 -8.11 -16.23
N MET A 650 -17.48 -8.67 -16.54
CA MET A 650 -17.16 -10.08 -16.31
C MET A 650 -17.22 -10.44 -14.82
N LEU A 651 -16.63 -9.63 -13.93
CA LEU A 651 -16.68 -9.82 -12.47
C LEU A 651 -18.12 -9.78 -11.96
N GLY A 652 -18.93 -8.83 -12.43
CA GLY A 652 -20.34 -8.75 -12.07
C GLY A 652 -21.14 -9.99 -12.48
N SER A 653 -20.82 -10.61 -13.63
CA SER A 653 -21.44 -11.89 -14.04
C SER A 653 -21.08 -13.06 -13.13
N ARG A 654 -19.96 -12.95 -12.41
CA ARG A 654 -19.48 -13.92 -11.44
C ARG A 654 -19.89 -13.58 -10.01
N GLY A 655 -20.59 -12.46 -9.80
CA GLY A 655 -20.96 -11.96 -8.48
C GLY A 655 -19.77 -11.53 -7.64
N SER A 656 -18.70 -11.02 -8.26
CA SER A 656 -17.49 -10.58 -7.57
C SER A 656 -17.23 -9.08 -7.72
N VAL A 657 -16.39 -8.53 -6.84
CA VAL A 657 -16.04 -7.11 -6.78
C VAL A 657 -14.77 -6.78 -7.56
N MET A 658 -14.54 -5.49 -7.79
CA MET A 658 -13.34 -4.97 -8.44
C MET A 658 -12.69 -3.90 -7.59
N LEU A 659 -11.37 -3.98 -7.45
CA LEU A 659 -10.52 -2.93 -6.93
C LEU A 659 -9.72 -2.29 -8.06
N LEU A 660 -9.41 -1.00 -7.91
CA LEU A 660 -8.55 -0.27 -8.84
C LEU A 660 -7.13 -0.18 -8.28
N THR A 661 -6.15 -0.23 -9.17
CA THR A 661 -4.73 -0.19 -8.80
C THR A 661 -3.88 0.65 -9.76
N ARG A 662 -2.61 0.90 -9.41
CA ARG A 662 -1.60 1.40 -10.35
C ARG A 662 -0.84 0.22 -10.96
N ALA A 663 -0.12 0.47 -12.05
CA ALA A 663 0.62 -0.59 -12.74
C ALA A 663 1.64 -1.27 -11.82
N ASN A 664 2.46 -0.50 -11.09
CA ASN A 664 3.55 -1.03 -10.26
C ASN A 664 3.45 -0.59 -8.79
N GLN A 665 2.23 -0.35 -8.30
CA GLN A 665 1.98 -0.01 -6.92
C GLN A 665 0.55 -0.40 -6.56
N LEU A 666 0.36 -1.20 -5.53
CA LEU A 666 -0.96 -1.45 -4.95
C LEU A 666 -1.32 -0.28 -4.02
N PRO A 667 -2.34 0.54 -4.32
CA PRO A 667 -2.74 1.62 -3.44
C PRO A 667 -3.22 1.09 -2.09
N GLU A 668 -2.96 1.84 -1.02
CA GLU A 668 -3.30 1.47 0.36
C GLU A 668 -4.77 1.06 0.53
N ALA A 669 -5.71 1.78 -0.09
CA ALA A 669 -7.14 1.40 -0.07
C ALA A 669 -7.43 0.01 -0.64
N ALA A 670 -6.70 -0.40 -1.69
CA ALA A 670 -6.85 -1.73 -2.29
C ALA A 670 -6.11 -2.79 -1.46
N LEU A 671 -4.95 -2.45 -0.89
CA LEU A 671 -4.22 -3.29 0.05
C LEU A 671 -5.09 -3.62 1.27
N ASN A 672 -5.59 -2.60 1.96
CA ASN A 672 -6.41 -2.73 3.16
C ASN A 672 -7.69 -3.54 2.90
N ALA A 673 -8.36 -3.31 1.75
CA ALA A 673 -9.54 -4.09 1.38
C ALA A 673 -9.22 -5.58 1.16
N LEU A 674 -8.10 -5.90 0.52
CA LEU A 674 -7.66 -7.29 0.33
C LEU A 674 -7.28 -7.93 1.66
N SER A 675 -6.48 -7.26 2.49
CA SER A 675 -6.06 -7.75 3.81
C SER A 675 -7.25 -7.99 4.74
N HIS A 676 -8.19 -7.04 4.79
CA HIS A 676 -9.38 -7.16 5.63
C HIS A 676 -10.27 -8.36 5.25
N HIS A 677 -10.32 -8.70 3.95
CA HIS A 677 -11.16 -9.77 3.41
C HIS A 677 -10.39 -11.02 2.98
N SER A 678 -9.12 -11.17 3.38
CA SER A 678 -8.23 -12.27 2.96
C SER A 678 -8.85 -13.66 3.15
N ALA A 679 -9.54 -13.87 4.29
CA ALA A 679 -10.24 -15.12 4.60
C ALA A 679 -11.44 -15.44 3.68
N GLU A 680 -11.96 -14.45 2.96
CA GLU A 680 -13.08 -14.58 2.03
C GLU A 680 -12.63 -14.82 0.59
N VAL A 681 -11.35 -14.59 0.28
CA VAL A 681 -10.82 -14.66 -1.09
C VAL A 681 -10.06 -15.96 -1.32
N ASN A 682 -10.61 -16.82 -2.18
CA ASN A 682 -9.94 -18.03 -2.66
C ASN A 682 -9.41 -17.87 -4.09
N THR A 683 -9.92 -16.89 -4.85
CA THR A 683 -9.45 -16.56 -6.20
C THR A 683 -9.23 -15.06 -6.35
N ILE A 684 -8.11 -14.65 -6.96
CA ILE A 684 -7.88 -13.28 -7.42
C ILE A 684 -7.80 -13.23 -8.95
N ILE A 685 -8.33 -12.17 -9.56
CA ILE A 685 -8.36 -12.00 -11.01
C ILE A 685 -7.61 -10.74 -11.43
N PHE A 686 -6.60 -10.85 -12.29
CA PHE A 686 -5.90 -9.69 -12.83
C PHE A 686 -6.46 -9.32 -14.21
N LEU A 687 -6.88 -8.07 -14.35
CA LEU A 687 -7.51 -7.53 -15.55
C LEU A 687 -6.51 -6.64 -16.31
N GLY A 688 -6.04 -7.15 -17.44
CA GLY A 688 -5.01 -6.51 -18.26
C GLY A 688 -3.63 -7.14 -18.11
N GLY A 689 -2.77 -6.82 -19.08
CA GLY A 689 -1.38 -7.32 -19.08
C GLY A 689 -0.50 -6.62 -18.04
N GLN A 690 0.78 -6.98 -18.03
CA GLN A 690 1.79 -6.45 -17.09
C GLN A 690 1.92 -4.91 -17.12
N ALA A 691 1.61 -4.26 -18.25
CA ALA A 691 1.60 -2.80 -18.33
C ALA A 691 0.42 -2.14 -17.58
N SER A 692 -0.67 -2.89 -17.35
CA SER A 692 -1.87 -2.43 -16.64
C SER A 692 -1.79 -2.83 -15.16
N VAL A 693 -1.43 -4.08 -14.88
CA VAL A 693 -1.25 -4.62 -13.53
C VAL A 693 0.06 -5.42 -13.54
N GLY A 694 1.13 -4.74 -13.16
CA GLY A 694 2.50 -5.23 -13.16
C GLY A 694 2.79 -6.17 -12.01
N ASP A 695 3.95 -6.83 -12.08
CA ASP A 695 4.36 -7.86 -11.14
C ASP A 695 4.43 -7.33 -9.69
N VAL A 696 4.92 -6.11 -9.48
CA VAL A 696 4.93 -5.45 -8.15
C VAL A 696 3.52 -5.39 -7.54
N THR A 697 2.54 -4.92 -8.30
CA THR A 697 1.15 -4.85 -7.84
C THR A 697 0.55 -6.24 -7.62
N ARG A 698 0.88 -7.21 -8.48
CA ARG A 698 0.40 -8.59 -8.36
C ARG A 698 0.93 -9.24 -7.08
N VAL A 699 2.23 -9.11 -6.82
CA VAL A 699 2.89 -9.63 -5.63
C VAL A 699 2.30 -9.00 -4.37
N ALA A 700 2.16 -7.66 -4.33
CA ALA A 700 1.53 -6.97 -3.20
C ALA A 700 0.10 -7.46 -2.94
N ALA A 701 -0.68 -7.71 -4.00
CA ALA A 701 -2.04 -8.22 -3.87
C ALA A 701 -2.09 -9.67 -3.39
N TYR A 702 -1.12 -10.50 -3.76
CA TYR A 702 -0.99 -11.85 -3.20
C TYR A 702 -0.57 -11.82 -1.73
N GLY A 703 0.31 -10.91 -1.35
CA GLY A 703 0.73 -10.70 0.04
C GLY A 703 -0.46 -10.34 0.91
N ALA A 704 -1.30 -9.41 0.46
CA ALA A 704 -2.51 -8.99 1.17
C ALA A 704 -3.56 -10.11 1.39
N LEU A 705 -3.53 -11.19 0.61
CA LEU A 705 -4.54 -12.25 0.66
C LEU A 705 -4.06 -13.54 1.35
N ARG A 706 -2.87 -13.52 1.91
CA ARG A 706 -2.26 -14.64 2.62
C ARG A 706 -2.02 -14.26 4.07
#